data_AF-A0A7D7VN84-F1
#
_entry.id   AF-A0A7D7VN84-F1
#
_cell.length_a   1.000
_cell.length_b   1.000
_cell.length_c   1.000
_cell.angle_alpha   90.00
_cell.angle_beta   90.00
_cell.angle_gamma   90.00
#
_symmetry.space_group_name_H-M   'P 1'
#
loop_
_entity.id
_entity.type
_entity.pdbx_description
1 polymer ?
#
loop_
_entity_poly.entity_id
_entity_poly.type
_entity_poly.pdbx_seq_one_letter_code
_entity_poly.pdbx_strand_id
1 'polypeptide(L)'
;MDVIDFVMHKESVGGQPITKHQAINKCKEILGYQKTNNKERYQPDLSKSQFLANIFQYFCNAVYNSTPAKTYLESRNLDFKKLTSSGSPVGYNAGQFHHGSRRDEQLIQRCVNYGLLIDKNILSRTGNKAYGVFGKWSICFALKNKNNEITSLYFRSTLNDKKSKHFYLKDRKGLYPNYPKPTTKKLILTEAIIDAASLLQIKTITKEYEVLSCYGTNGLTAEHSEALSQLKQLEEIIFFFDNDEAGRKAIAKYSEMLQSEYPKLKMSSVEPINKDINETLQAHTEEIFIELLNKRTALVFSNEKPTENKTIERPNASNSIDFLKRKHLLKNLNQLIGKAGIVGEQNSRMLLFLIIVSYLNKNPLHALVQGSSGSGKTHIISRIADMMPQEDVLRFTRITESSLYNWGEFDLFKKVVVIEDLDGLKEDALYALREFISNQVLRSSVTIKDKKGNNKSRHKIVKGQFSSLSATTKGETYEDNMSRSFLIAVDESKTQTTKIINYQNQRNAGEIDPNEQQKAIHFIQQLVRNLKDYEVVNPYATKLNLPDKVHKIRRLNEMYQAVIKQVTFLNQYNRKLNTKEQLVAEIEDIEQATEILFESIILKVDELDGSLRQFFEHLKKYVKNENQDFILREIRQHLNISKTQVFRYVQTLTELEYLKQIGGYANKGIKYKISYWDNYQKIRVEIKDFLMLQIQQLKSKNQTAPSKPKHKKISELVQ
;
A
#
# COMPACT_ATOMS: atom_id res chain seq x y z
N MET A 1 22.04 -31.86 -31.35
CA MET A 1 22.65 -31.72 -32.68
C MET A 1 21.91 -30.62 -33.38
N ASP A 2 22.51 -29.42 -33.48
CA ASP A 2 21.89 -28.31 -34.22
C ASP A 2 21.96 -28.57 -35.74
N VAL A 3 21.34 -27.71 -36.56
CA VAL A 3 21.30 -27.91 -38.03
C VAL A 3 22.71 -27.90 -38.64
N ILE A 4 23.64 -27.13 -38.07
CA ILE A 4 25.02 -27.09 -38.53
C ILE A 4 25.74 -28.38 -38.12
N ASP A 5 25.55 -28.86 -36.90
CA ASP A 5 26.08 -30.14 -36.43
C ASP A 5 25.52 -31.30 -37.27
N PHE A 6 24.24 -31.24 -37.65
CA PHE A 6 23.61 -32.21 -38.56
C PHE A 6 24.30 -32.27 -39.91
N VAL A 7 24.55 -31.10 -40.52
CA VAL A 7 25.27 -31.00 -41.79
C VAL A 7 26.74 -31.40 -41.63
N MET A 8 27.38 -31.13 -40.49
CA MET A 8 28.76 -31.58 -40.21
C MET A 8 28.88 -33.10 -40.26
N HIS A 9 27.94 -33.83 -39.67
CA HIS A 9 27.95 -35.30 -39.65
C HIS A 9 27.48 -35.91 -40.97
N LYS A 10 26.44 -35.35 -41.58
CA LYS A 10 25.84 -35.89 -42.82
C LYS A 10 26.77 -35.77 -44.02
N GLU A 11 27.54 -34.69 -44.10
CA GLU A 11 28.42 -34.37 -45.22
C GLU A 11 29.86 -34.85 -45.00
N SER A 12 30.04 -35.83 -44.11
CA SER A 12 31.34 -36.41 -43.78
C SER A 12 32.06 -37.00 -45.00
N VAL A 13 33.37 -36.79 -45.08
CA VAL A 13 34.23 -37.33 -46.15
C VAL A 13 35.22 -38.29 -45.50
N GLY A 14 35.20 -39.56 -45.90
CA GLY A 14 36.06 -40.59 -45.32
C GLY A 14 35.76 -40.94 -43.85
N GLY A 15 34.51 -40.74 -43.40
CA GLY A 15 34.08 -41.07 -42.03
C GLY A 15 34.38 -40.00 -40.98
N GLN A 16 34.99 -38.87 -41.36
CA GLN A 16 35.20 -37.72 -40.47
C GLN A 16 34.20 -36.59 -40.77
N PRO A 17 33.55 -36.00 -39.74
CA PRO A 17 32.64 -34.87 -39.92
C PRO A 17 33.35 -33.67 -40.53
N ILE A 18 32.70 -32.97 -41.45
CA ILE A 18 33.26 -31.72 -41.99
C ILE A 18 33.30 -30.64 -40.89
N THR A 19 34.18 -29.66 -41.05
CA THR A 19 34.31 -28.58 -40.07
C THR A 19 33.05 -27.71 -40.02
N LYS A 20 32.82 -27.07 -38.87
CA LYS A 20 31.69 -26.15 -38.67
C LYS A 20 31.62 -25.04 -39.73
N HIS A 21 32.76 -24.55 -40.18
CA HIS A 21 32.85 -23.53 -41.24
C HIS A 21 32.38 -24.08 -42.60
N GLN A 22 32.75 -25.29 -42.95
CA GLN A 22 32.31 -25.94 -44.19
C GLN A 22 30.81 -26.24 -44.16
N ALA A 23 30.28 -26.72 -43.02
CA ALA A 23 28.85 -26.95 -42.84
C ALA A 23 28.02 -25.66 -42.95
N ILE A 24 28.52 -24.55 -42.39
CA ILE A 24 27.89 -23.22 -42.55
C ILE A 24 27.87 -22.77 -44.01
N ASN A 25 28.96 -22.97 -44.76
CA ASN A 25 28.99 -22.57 -46.16
C ASN A 25 28.05 -23.41 -47.03
N LYS A 26 27.93 -24.71 -46.74
CA LYS A 26 26.98 -25.59 -47.42
C LYS A 26 25.53 -25.22 -47.12
N CYS A 27 25.23 -24.86 -45.87
CA CYS A 27 23.92 -24.30 -45.51
C CYS A 27 23.63 -22.98 -46.23
N LYS A 28 24.61 -22.09 -46.38
CA LYS A 28 24.47 -20.84 -47.14
C LYS A 28 24.17 -21.11 -48.62
N GLU A 29 24.83 -22.09 -49.21
CA GLU A 29 24.61 -22.49 -50.60
C GLU A 29 23.21 -23.06 -50.81
N ILE A 30 22.76 -23.97 -49.94
CA ILE A 30 21.41 -24.55 -49.95
C ILE A 30 20.32 -23.47 -49.80
N LEU A 31 20.56 -22.47 -48.97
CA LEU A 31 19.62 -21.37 -48.71
C LEU A 31 19.64 -20.29 -49.80
N GLY A 32 20.51 -20.38 -50.81
CA GLY A 32 20.71 -19.30 -51.79
C GLY A 32 21.19 -18.00 -51.15
N TYR A 33 21.92 -18.08 -50.04
CA TYR A 33 22.35 -16.92 -49.25
C TYR A 33 23.36 -16.07 -50.03
N GLN A 34 22.92 -14.90 -50.51
CA GLN A 34 23.82 -13.87 -50.98
C GLN A 34 24.43 -13.12 -49.79
N LYS A 35 25.75 -12.98 -49.79
CA LYS A 35 26.50 -12.27 -48.74
C LYS A 35 26.09 -10.80 -48.78
N THR A 36 25.32 -10.36 -47.78
CA THR A 36 24.96 -8.95 -47.61
C THR A 36 26.24 -8.14 -47.52
N ASN A 37 26.38 -7.13 -48.37
CA ASN A 37 27.61 -6.37 -48.50
C ASN A 37 27.82 -5.62 -47.18
N ASN A 38 28.94 -5.81 -46.47
CA ASN A 38 29.16 -5.17 -45.16
C ASN A 38 29.12 -3.63 -45.21
N LYS A 39 29.18 -3.04 -46.41
CA LYS A 39 28.98 -1.61 -46.69
C LYS A 39 27.50 -1.16 -46.72
N GLU A 40 26.53 -2.07 -46.75
CA GLU A 40 25.09 -1.71 -46.77
C GLU A 40 24.49 -1.41 -45.39
N ARG A 41 25.16 -1.80 -44.29
CA ARG A 41 24.67 -1.60 -42.91
C ARG A 41 24.52 -0.12 -42.51
N TYR A 42 25.16 0.78 -43.25
CA TYR A 42 25.21 2.22 -42.97
C TYR A 42 24.90 3.03 -44.23
N GLN A 43 23.93 2.61 -45.04
CA GLN A 43 23.47 3.45 -46.16
C GLN A 43 22.87 4.79 -45.65
N PRO A 44 23.12 5.90 -46.38
CA PRO A 44 22.64 7.23 -46.02
C PRO A 44 21.11 7.39 -46.04
N ASP A 45 20.37 6.41 -46.58
CA ASP A 45 18.90 6.49 -46.75
C ASP A 45 18.09 5.48 -45.90
N LEU A 46 18.70 4.79 -44.93
CA LEU A 46 17.97 3.88 -44.04
C LEU A 46 16.85 4.61 -43.27
N SER A 47 15.65 4.05 -43.33
CA SER A 47 14.53 4.48 -42.49
C SER A 47 14.87 4.30 -41.00
N LYS A 48 14.20 5.06 -40.11
CA LYS A 48 14.35 4.93 -38.65
C LYS A 48 14.23 3.47 -38.20
N SER A 49 13.25 2.74 -38.75
CA SER A 49 12.99 1.36 -38.33
C SER A 49 14.10 0.39 -38.72
N GLN A 50 14.64 0.52 -39.94
CA GLN A 50 15.77 -0.30 -40.39
C GLN A 50 17.04 0.03 -39.59
N PHE A 51 17.26 1.30 -39.29
CA PHE A 51 18.38 1.72 -38.45
C PHE A 51 18.29 1.13 -37.03
N LEU A 52 17.12 1.24 -36.38
CA LEU A 52 16.90 0.66 -35.05
C LEU A 52 17.01 -0.87 -35.06
N ALA A 53 16.57 -1.53 -36.14
CA ALA A 53 16.75 -2.97 -36.29
C ALA A 53 18.23 -3.38 -36.35
N ASN A 54 19.06 -2.63 -37.09
CA ASN A 54 20.51 -2.86 -37.14
C ASN A 54 21.17 -2.68 -35.77
N ILE A 55 20.80 -1.61 -35.04
CA ILE A 55 21.29 -1.36 -33.68
C ILE A 55 20.82 -2.45 -32.70
N PHE A 56 19.56 -2.87 -32.78
CA PHE A 56 19.04 -3.91 -31.92
C PHE A 56 19.69 -5.27 -32.18
N GLN A 57 19.93 -5.62 -33.44
CA GLN A 57 20.69 -6.83 -33.80
C GLN A 57 22.12 -6.78 -33.23
N TYR A 58 22.76 -5.61 -33.27
CA TYR A 58 24.05 -5.42 -32.62
C TYR A 58 23.97 -5.69 -31.11
N PHE A 59 22.92 -5.22 -30.42
CA PHE A 59 22.70 -5.52 -29.01
C PHE A 59 22.41 -7.01 -28.75
N CYS A 60 21.64 -7.68 -29.60
CA CYS A 60 21.38 -9.11 -29.49
C CYS A 60 22.69 -9.92 -29.58
N ASN A 61 23.56 -9.58 -30.53
CA ASN A 61 24.87 -10.22 -30.68
C ASN A 61 25.78 -9.97 -29.46
N ALA A 62 25.63 -8.83 -28.78
CA ALA A 62 26.43 -8.49 -27.60
C ALA A 62 26.12 -9.39 -26.38
N VAL A 63 24.90 -9.95 -26.26
CA VAL A 63 24.52 -10.85 -25.16
C VAL A 63 25.42 -12.09 -25.11
N TYR A 64 25.74 -12.67 -26.28
CA TYR A 64 26.56 -13.88 -26.38
C TYR A 64 27.97 -13.71 -25.81
N ASN A 65 28.51 -12.49 -25.80
CA ASN A 65 29.89 -12.21 -25.42
C ASN A 65 30.00 -11.34 -24.15
N SER A 66 28.88 -11.04 -23.49
CA SER A 66 28.87 -10.17 -22.31
C SER A 66 28.53 -10.94 -21.05
N THR A 67 29.52 -11.19 -20.19
CA THR A 67 29.32 -11.81 -18.88
C THR A 67 28.29 -11.04 -18.03
N PRO A 68 28.35 -9.70 -17.90
CA PRO A 68 27.33 -8.96 -17.13
C PRO A 68 25.90 -9.16 -17.65
N ALA A 69 25.73 -9.27 -18.97
CA ALA A 69 24.43 -9.50 -19.57
C ALA A 69 23.90 -10.90 -19.21
N LYS A 70 24.74 -11.93 -19.36
CA LYS A 70 24.40 -13.32 -19.04
C LYS A 70 24.07 -13.48 -17.56
N THR A 71 24.92 -12.98 -16.67
CA THR A 71 24.70 -13.05 -15.22
C THR A 71 23.40 -12.36 -14.82
N TYR A 72 23.08 -11.19 -15.40
CA TYR A 72 21.81 -10.53 -15.13
C TYR A 72 20.61 -11.35 -15.63
N LEU A 73 20.65 -11.85 -16.86
CA LEU A 73 19.57 -12.67 -17.43
C LEU A 73 19.37 -13.96 -16.63
N GLU A 74 20.45 -14.64 -16.24
CA GLU A 74 20.44 -15.82 -15.38
C GLU A 74 19.79 -15.52 -14.03
N SER A 75 20.18 -14.43 -13.36
CA SER A 75 19.55 -13.99 -12.11
C SER A 75 18.06 -13.65 -12.23
N ARG A 76 17.58 -13.37 -13.45
CA ARG A 76 16.16 -13.11 -13.74
C ARG A 76 15.44 -14.34 -14.30
N ASN A 77 16.13 -15.47 -14.36
CA ASN A 77 15.69 -16.72 -15.00
C ASN A 77 15.20 -16.53 -16.46
N LEU A 78 15.77 -15.56 -17.18
CA LEU A 78 15.46 -15.28 -18.58
C LEU A 78 16.46 -15.97 -19.53
N ASP A 79 15.99 -16.94 -20.30
CA ASP A 79 16.82 -17.65 -21.27
C ASP A 79 16.79 -16.93 -22.62
N PHE A 80 17.88 -16.22 -22.95
CA PHE A 80 17.98 -15.46 -24.19
C PHE A 80 17.91 -16.32 -25.46
N LYS A 81 18.25 -17.63 -25.39
CA LYS A 81 18.13 -18.54 -26.53
C LYS A 81 16.68 -18.95 -26.74
N LYS A 82 15.94 -19.24 -25.66
CA LYS A 82 14.48 -19.51 -25.72
C LYS A 82 13.74 -18.28 -26.23
N LEU A 83 14.04 -17.08 -25.70
CA LEU A 83 13.49 -15.81 -26.15
C LEU A 83 13.76 -15.51 -27.63
N THR A 84 14.98 -15.80 -28.10
CA THR A 84 15.31 -15.69 -29.54
C THR A 84 14.45 -16.66 -30.36
N SER A 85 14.29 -17.89 -29.88
CA SER A 85 13.52 -18.93 -30.56
C SER A 85 12.01 -18.66 -30.59
N SER A 86 11.48 -17.89 -29.62
CA SER A 86 10.09 -17.45 -29.59
C SER A 86 9.82 -16.16 -30.39
N GLY A 87 10.83 -15.63 -31.10
CA GLY A 87 10.69 -14.44 -31.93
C GLY A 87 10.79 -13.11 -31.15
N SER A 88 11.20 -13.17 -29.88
CA SER A 88 11.32 -12.03 -28.98
C SER A 88 12.72 -11.94 -28.36
N PRO A 89 13.79 -11.79 -29.18
CA PRO A 89 15.16 -11.79 -28.69
C PRO A 89 15.41 -10.63 -27.72
N VAL A 90 16.39 -10.84 -26.83
CA VAL A 90 16.88 -9.82 -25.89
C VAL A 90 18.27 -9.35 -26.32
N GLY A 91 18.51 -8.04 -26.25
CA GLY A 91 19.80 -7.42 -26.51
C GLY A 91 20.49 -6.93 -25.25
N TYR A 92 21.77 -6.55 -25.35
CA TYR A 92 22.50 -5.85 -24.29
C TYR A 92 23.27 -4.65 -24.82
N ASN A 93 23.06 -3.49 -24.18
CA ASN A 93 23.74 -2.26 -24.53
C ASN A 93 24.97 -2.02 -23.63
N ALA A 94 26.14 -2.46 -24.10
CA ALA A 94 27.42 -2.18 -23.45
C ALA A 94 27.94 -0.74 -23.67
N GLY A 95 27.28 0.03 -24.54
CA GLY A 95 27.66 1.39 -24.91
C GLY A 95 28.82 1.52 -25.90
N GLN A 96 29.16 0.44 -26.62
CA GLN A 96 30.30 0.40 -27.57
C GLN A 96 29.90 0.57 -29.04
N PHE A 97 28.62 0.83 -29.33
CA PHE A 97 28.09 0.86 -30.70
C PHE A 97 28.53 2.08 -31.53
N HIS A 98 29.18 3.07 -30.92
CA HIS A 98 29.60 4.34 -31.56
C HIS A 98 31.12 4.64 -31.38
N HIS A 99 31.90 3.64 -30.95
CA HIS A 99 33.35 3.76 -30.72
C HIS A 99 34.19 2.89 -31.70
N GLY A 100 35.50 3.18 -31.80
CA GLY A 100 36.46 2.41 -32.59
C GLY A 100 36.39 2.66 -34.09
N SER A 101 36.67 1.64 -34.92
CA SER A 101 36.56 1.68 -36.39
C SER A 101 35.14 1.89 -36.94
N ARG A 102 34.16 2.09 -36.05
CA ARG A 102 32.74 2.35 -36.34
C ARG A 102 32.35 3.82 -36.08
N ARG A 103 33.32 4.68 -35.78
CA ARG A 103 33.11 6.10 -35.53
C ARG A 103 32.85 6.83 -36.86
N ASP A 104 31.64 6.67 -37.36
CA ASP A 104 31.09 7.38 -38.51
C ASP A 104 30.21 8.54 -38.03
N GLU A 105 30.38 9.72 -38.61
CA GLU A 105 29.62 10.92 -38.22
C GLU A 105 28.12 10.76 -38.48
N GLN A 106 27.74 10.08 -39.58
CA GLN A 106 26.33 9.82 -39.90
C GLN A 106 25.68 8.90 -38.86
N LEU A 107 26.40 7.85 -38.44
CA LEU A 107 25.96 6.96 -37.35
C LEU A 107 25.75 7.73 -36.05
N ILE A 108 26.69 8.59 -35.66
CA ILE A 108 26.58 9.41 -34.44
C ILE A 108 25.37 10.32 -34.51
N GLN A 109 25.20 11.05 -35.62
CA GLN A 109 24.08 11.97 -35.81
C GLN A 109 22.74 11.24 -35.72
N ARG A 110 22.60 10.06 -36.35
CA ARG A 110 21.38 9.23 -36.23
C ARG A 110 21.16 8.72 -34.81
N CYS A 111 22.21 8.28 -34.13
CA CYS A 111 22.10 7.86 -32.73
C CYS A 111 21.63 9.01 -31.82
N VAL A 112 22.09 10.25 -32.06
CA VAL A 112 21.61 11.43 -31.34
C VAL A 112 20.14 11.72 -31.70
N ASN A 113 19.82 11.76 -33.00
CA ASN A 113 18.46 12.04 -33.50
C ASN A 113 17.42 11.07 -32.96
N TYR A 114 17.76 9.78 -32.84
CA TYR A 114 16.86 8.74 -32.35
C TYR A 114 17.00 8.44 -30.84
N GLY A 115 17.80 9.23 -30.11
CA GLY A 115 17.87 9.19 -28.65
C GLY A 115 18.71 8.05 -28.05
N LEU A 116 19.57 7.41 -28.84
CA LEU A 116 20.54 6.40 -28.38
C LEU A 116 21.80 7.06 -27.79
N LEU A 117 22.14 8.27 -28.26
CA LEU A 117 23.19 9.11 -27.72
C LEU A 117 22.62 10.45 -27.24
N ILE A 118 23.21 10.98 -26.17
CA ILE A 118 22.87 12.26 -25.56
C ILE A 118 24.08 13.17 -25.74
N ASP A 119 23.92 14.25 -26.51
CA ASP A 119 24.95 15.30 -26.57
C ASP A 119 24.97 16.04 -25.23
N LYS A 120 26.10 15.93 -24.52
CA LYS A 120 26.30 16.56 -23.21
C LYS A 120 27.00 17.92 -23.33
N ASN A 121 27.25 18.39 -24.56
CA ASN A 121 27.96 19.62 -24.86
C ASN A 121 29.35 19.71 -24.17
N ILE A 122 30.04 18.57 -24.08
CA ILE A 122 31.37 18.44 -23.49
C ILE A 122 32.34 17.86 -24.51
N LEU A 123 33.60 18.27 -24.43
CA LEU A 123 34.68 17.70 -25.24
C LEU A 123 35.32 16.53 -24.49
N SER A 124 35.65 15.47 -25.23
CA SER A 124 36.47 14.37 -24.76
C SER A 124 37.92 14.83 -24.54
N ARG A 125 38.72 14.00 -23.86
CA ARG A 125 40.17 14.22 -23.70
C ARG A 125 40.95 14.35 -25.02
N THR A 126 40.34 13.98 -26.15
CA THR A 126 40.92 14.07 -27.50
C THR A 126 40.42 15.28 -28.30
N GLY A 127 39.72 16.22 -27.67
CA GLY A 127 39.18 17.43 -28.34
C GLY A 127 37.88 17.21 -29.13
N ASN A 128 37.43 15.97 -29.29
CA ASN A 128 36.18 15.62 -29.98
C ASN A 128 34.96 15.71 -29.06
N LYS A 129 33.76 16.04 -29.58
CA LYS A 129 32.49 15.98 -28.83
C LYS A 129 32.29 14.63 -28.14
N ALA A 130 31.94 14.64 -26.85
CA ALA A 130 31.65 13.45 -26.06
C ALA A 130 30.15 13.27 -25.84
N TYR A 131 29.68 12.04 -26.03
CA TYR A 131 28.26 11.68 -25.94
C TYR A 131 28.00 10.78 -24.74
N GLY A 132 26.88 11.00 -24.06
CA GLY A 132 26.32 10.04 -23.11
C GLY A 132 25.59 8.93 -23.84
N VAL A 133 25.73 7.69 -23.41
CA VAL A 133 24.97 6.56 -23.96
C VAL A 133 23.66 6.39 -23.21
N PHE A 134 22.54 6.47 -23.92
CA PHE A 134 21.22 6.18 -23.35
C PHE A 134 21.07 4.67 -23.08
N GLY A 135 20.52 4.30 -21.93
CA GLY A 135 20.32 2.89 -21.56
C GLY A 135 21.62 2.07 -21.51
N LYS A 136 22.76 2.70 -21.16
CA LYS A 136 24.04 1.99 -21.00
C LYS A 136 23.93 0.95 -19.90
N TRP A 137 24.59 -0.19 -20.07
CA TRP A 137 24.59 -1.32 -19.12
C TRP A 137 23.18 -1.82 -18.83
N SER A 138 22.41 -2.03 -19.89
CA SER A 138 21.02 -2.46 -19.80
C SER A 138 20.76 -3.60 -20.77
N ILE A 139 19.92 -4.56 -20.37
CA ILE A 139 19.28 -5.45 -21.34
C ILE A 139 18.23 -4.65 -22.12
N CYS A 140 17.95 -5.06 -23.35
CA CYS A 140 17.17 -4.28 -24.31
C CYS A 140 16.14 -5.16 -25.02
N PHE A 141 14.95 -4.62 -25.26
CA PHE A 141 13.89 -5.27 -26.03
C PHE A 141 13.31 -4.31 -27.07
N ALA A 142 12.92 -4.83 -28.22
CA ALA A 142 12.39 -4.04 -29.32
C ALA A 142 10.87 -3.89 -29.28
N LEU A 143 10.38 -2.67 -29.49
CA LEU A 143 8.95 -2.39 -29.69
C LEU A 143 8.69 -2.29 -31.19
N LYS A 144 7.61 -2.93 -31.67
CA LYS A 144 7.34 -3.08 -33.10
C LYS A 144 5.99 -2.51 -33.50
N ASN A 145 5.91 -1.97 -34.71
CA ASN A 145 4.63 -1.55 -35.30
C ASN A 145 3.86 -2.76 -35.88
N LYS A 146 2.69 -2.48 -36.48
CA LYS A 146 1.84 -3.48 -37.15
C LYS A 146 2.51 -4.22 -38.32
N ASN A 147 3.52 -3.61 -38.94
CA ASN A 147 4.31 -4.23 -40.00
C ASN A 147 5.50 -5.06 -39.44
N ASN A 148 5.55 -5.25 -38.11
CA ASN A 148 6.63 -5.94 -37.39
C ASN A 148 8.00 -5.24 -37.50
N GLU A 149 8.01 -3.94 -37.80
CA GLU A 149 9.23 -3.13 -37.88
C GLU A 149 9.53 -2.48 -36.53
N ILE A 150 10.81 -2.43 -36.15
CA ILE A 150 11.25 -1.89 -34.85
C ILE A 150 11.14 -0.36 -34.86
N THR A 151 10.26 0.20 -34.02
CA THR A 151 10.03 1.65 -33.96
C THR A 151 10.60 2.31 -32.70
N SER A 152 10.85 1.52 -31.66
CA SER A 152 11.43 1.98 -30.39
C SER A 152 12.13 0.83 -29.66
N LEU A 153 12.88 1.18 -28.61
CA LEU A 153 13.61 0.23 -27.77
C LEU A 153 13.32 0.52 -26.28
N TYR A 154 13.14 -0.55 -25.53
CA TYR A 154 13.07 -0.55 -24.08
C TYR A 154 14.39 -1.04 -23.49
N PHE A 155 14.86 -0.40 -22.43
CA PHE A 155 16.10 -0.74 -21.72
C PHE A 155 15.82 -0.96 -20.23
N ARG A 156 16.36 -2.05 -19.69
CA ARG A 156 16.33 -2.40 -18.27
C ARG A 156 17.75 -2.41 -17.73
N SER A 157 18.06 -1.49 -16.82
CA SER A 157 19.37 -1.39 -16.17
C SER A 157 19.75 -2.69 -15.48
N THR A 158 20.98 -3.16 -15.73
CA THR A 158 21.57 -4.26 -14.97
C THR A 158 22.26 -3.79 -13.69
N LEU A 159 22.35 -2.47 -13.47
CA LEU A 159 22.92 -1.87 -12.27
C LEU A 159 21.85 -1.56 -11.22
N ASN A 160 22.15 -1.84 -9.95
CA ASN A 160 21.27 -1.63 -8.79
C ASN A 160 21.40 -0.21 -8.19
N ASP A 161 21.32 0.83 -9.01
CA ASP A 161 21.37 2.22 -8.51
C ASP A 161 19.96 2.84 -8.35
N LYS A 162 19.73 3.60 -7.27
CA LYS A 162 18.41 3.95 -6.71
C LYS A 162 17.62 5.03 -7.50
N LYS A 163 18.02 5.39 -8.74
CA LYS A 163 17.46 6.56 -9.47
C LYS A 163 16.46 6.26 -10.60
N SER A 164 16.46 5.07 -11.21
CA SER A 164 15.40 4.50 -12.09
C SER A 164 16.00 3.28 -12.83
N LYS A 165 15.22 2.21 -13.03
CA LYS A 165 15.68 0.96 -13.67
C LYS A 165 15.13 0.71 -15.08
N HIS A 166 14.16 1.49 -15.54
CA HIS A 166 13.43 1.28 -16.80
C HIS A 166 13.57 2.52 -17.69
N PHE A 167 13.95 2.34 -18.95
CA PHE A 167 14.10 3.44 -19.92
C PHE A 167 13.46 3.08 -21.25
N TYR A 168 12.82 4.05 -21.89
CA TYR A 168 12.28 3.92 -23.24
C TYR A 168 12.89 5.01 -24.11
N LEU A 169 13.17 4.73 -25.37
CA LEU A 169 13.57 5.78 -26.31
C LEU A 169 12.48 6.86 -26.37
N LYS A 170 12.92 8.10 -26.64
CA LYS A 170 12.04 9.25 -26.83
C LYS A 170 11.01 8.95 -27.93
N ASP A 171 9.79 9.44 -27.74
CA ASP A 171 8.66 9.20 -28.64
C ASP A 171 8.39 7.70 -28.84
N ARG A 172 8.34 6.97 -27.71
CA ARG A 172 8.03 5.53 -27.66
C ARG A 172 6.80 5.20 -28.48
N LYS A 173 6.96 4.29 -29.43
CA LYS A 173 5.91 3.71 -30.28
C LYS A 173 6.13 2.21 -30.41
N GLY A 174 5.08 1.51 -30.81
CA GLY A 174 5.09 0.07 -31.03
C GLY A 174 4.71 -0.73 -29.78
N LEU A 175 4.49 -2.02 -30.01
CA LEU A 175 4.07 -3.03 -29.04
C LEU A 175 5.16 -4.08 -28.82
N TYR A 176 5.19 -4.69 -27.63
CA TYR A 176 6.06 -5.82 -27.32
C TYR A 176 5.23 -7.07 -27.01
N PRO A 177 5.56 -8.24 -27.59
CA PRO A 177 6.68 -8.50 -28.52
C PRO A 177 6.43 -8.03 -29.97
N ASN A 178 5.15 -7.93 -30.35
CA ASN A 178 4.65 -7.45 -31.64
C ASN A 178 3.13 -7.25 -31.53
N TYR A 179 2.52 -6.71 -32.57
CA TYR A 179 1.05 -6.75 -32.71
C TYR A 179 0.58 -8.21 -32.79
N PRO A 180 -0.46 -8.63 -32.03
CA PRO A 180 -0.97 -9.99 -32.10
C PRO A 180 -1.55 -10.33 -33.49
N LYS A 181 -1.51 -11.61 -33.87
CA LYS A 181 -2.00 -12.06 -35.18
C LYS A 181 -3.52 -11.92 -35.28
N PRO A 182 -4.12 -11.64 -36.45
CA PRO A 182 -5.58 -11.56 -36.59
C PRO A 182 -6.35 -12.84 -36.19
N THR A 183 -5.68 -14.01 -36.21
CA THR A 183 -6.21 -15.31 -35.80
C THR A 183 -6.12 -15.57 -34.29
N THR A 184 -5.72 -14.58 -33.49
CA THR A 184 -5.56 -14.73 -32.04
C THR A 184 -6.91 -14.98 -31.38
N LYS A 185 -7.00 -16.08 -30.62
CA LYS A 185 -8.20 -16.43 -29.84
C LYS A 185 -8.07 -16.10 -28.36
N LYS A 186 -6.88 -16.30 -27.76
CA LYS A 186 -6.61 -16.01 -26.35
C LYS A 186 -5.39 -15.10 -26.24
N LEU A 187 -5.53 -14.00 -25.52
CA LEU A 187 -4.48 -13.00 -25.35
C LEU A 187 -4.19 -12.78 -23.86
N ILE A 188 -2.93 -12.96 -23.47
CA ILE A 188 -2.44 -12.61 -22.12
C ILE A 188 -1.89 -11.19 -22.16
N LEU A 189 -2.43 -10.32 -21.30
CA LEU A 189 -1.88 -8.99 -21.02
C LEU A 189 -1.03 -9.04 -19.75
N THR A 190 0.23 -8.64 -19.86
CA THR A 190 1.16 -8.54 -18.72
C THR A 190 1.46 -7.08 -18.40
N GLU A 191 1.85 -6.79 -17.16
CA GLU A 191 2.08 -5.40 -16.73
C GLU A 191 3.35 -4.80 -17.37
N ALA A 192 4.43 -5.58 -17.47
CA ALA A 192 5.70 -5.11 -18.00
C ALA A 192 6.38 -6.08 -18.98
N ILE A 193 7.35 -5.54 -19.72
CA ILE A 193 8.05 -6.26 -20.81
C ILE A 193 8.81 -7.49 -20.29
N ILE A 194 9.34 -7.41 -19.05
CA ILE A 194 10.07 -8.51 -18.43
C ILE A 194 9.13 -9.67 -18.06
N ASP A 195 7.88 -9.37 -17.70
CA ASP A 195 6.86 -10.38 -17.42
C ASP A 195 6.39 -11.05 -18.70
N ALA A 196 6.14 -10.27 -19.76
CA ALA A 196 5.90 -10.83 -21.09
C ALA A 196 7.05 -11.73 -21.56
N ALA A 197 8.31 -11.29 -21.42
CA ALA A 197 9.48 -12.10 -21.76
C ALA A 197 9.51 -13.42 -20.97
N SER A 198 9.17 -13.37 -19.68
CA SER A 198 9.12 -14.54 -18.81
C SER A 198 8.12 -15.59 -19.31
N LEU A 199 6.96 -15.17 -19.84
CA LEU A 199 5.98 -16.10 -20.43
C LEU A 199 6.37 -16.54 -21.85
N LEU A 200 6.97 -15.65 -22.65
CA LEU A 200 7.33 -15.90 -24.05
C LEU A 200 8.41 -16.98 -24.23
N GLN A 201 9.22 -17.27 -23.21
CA GLN A 201 10.17 -18.39 -23.28
C GLN A 201 9.53 -19.77 -23.03
N ILE A 202 8.27 -19.80 -22.57
CA ILE A 202 7.56 -21.04 -22.24
C ILE A 202 6.74 -21.49 -23.47
N LYS A 203 7.16 -22.60 -24.08
CA LYS A 203 6.57 -23.11 -25.35
C LYS A 203 5.11 -23.51 -25.23
N THR A 204 4.71 -24.07 -24.09
CA THR A 204 3.32 -24.48 -23.84
C THR A 204 2.39 -23.27 -23.84
N ILE A 205 2.82 -22.16 -23.23
CA ILE A 205 2.05 -20.90 -23.22
C ILE A 205 1.97 -20.32 -24.63
N THR A 206 3.10 -20.14 -25.32
CA THR A 206 3.14 -19.52 -26.66
C THR A 206 2.45 -20.33 -27.77
N LYS A 207 2.14 -21.61 -27.51
CA LYS A 207 1.35 -22.45 -28.42
C LYS A 207 -0.16 -22.19 -28.29
N GLU A 208 -0.63 -21.80 -27.11
CA GLU A 208 -2.06 -21.62 -26.82
C GLU A 208 -2.47 -20.14 -26.70
N TYR A 209 -1.55 -19.28 -26.28
CA TYR A 209 -1.81 -17.89 -25.98
C TYR A 209 -0.84 -16.98 -26.75
N GLU A 210 -1.36 -15.89 -27.29
CA GLU A 210 -0.51 -14.74 -27.63
C GLU A 210 -0.28 -13.92 -26.36
N VAL A 211 0.88 -13.29 -26.23
CA VAL A 211 1.27 -12.50 -25.05
C VAL A 211 1.57 -11.09 -25.49
N LEU A 212 1.04 -10.09 -24.78
CA LEU A 212 1.25 -8.68 -25.06
C LEU A 212 1.55 -7.93 -23.76
N SER A 213 2.62 -7.14 -23.77
CA SER A 213 3.03 -6.34 -22.61
C SER A 213 2.35 -4.98 -22.64
N CYS A 214 1.68 -4.62 -21.55
CA CYS A 214 1.43 -3.23 -21.20
C CYS A 214 2.74 -2.56 -20.73
N TYR A 215 2.67 -1.27 -20.46
CA TYR A 215 3.82 -0.47 -20.02
C TYR A 215 3.62 0.10 -18.62
N GLY A 216 3.33 -0.78 -17.66
CA GLY A 216 2.91 -0.48 -16.29
C GLY A 216 1.39 -0.37 -16.14
N THR A 217 0.95 -0.05 -14.93
CA THR A 217 -0.47 0.07 -14.52
C THR A 217 -1.32 1.10 -15.27
N ASN A 218 -0.67 2.05 -15.94
CA ASN A 218 -1.32 3.02 -16.83
C ASN A 218 -0.81 2.91 -18.29
N GLY A 219 -0.26 1.75 -18.65
CA GLY A 219 0.49 1.52 -19.87
C GLY A 219 -0.26 0.87 -21.04
N LEU A 220 -1.55 0.56 -20.92
CA LEU A 220 -2.38 0.17 -22.07
C LEU A 220 -2.64 1.43 -22.90
N THR A 221 -1.96 1.52 -24.05
CA THR A 221 -1.95 2.69 -24.94
C THR A 221 -2.99 2.59 -26.05
N ALA A 222 -3.18 3.68 -26.81
CA ALA A 222 -4.00 3.66 -28.02
C ALA A 222 -3.55 2.61 -29.05
N GLU A 223 -2.24 2.30 -29.13
CA GLU A 223 -1.72 1.23 -30.00
C GLU A 223 -2.21 -0.16 -29.54
N HIS A 224 -2.41 -0.37 -28.24
CA HIS A 224 -3.00 -1.62 -27.72
C HIS A 224 -4.48 -1.70 -28.09
N SER A 225 -5.24 -0.63 -27.89
CA SER A 225 -6.65 -0.56 -28.30
C SER A 225 -6.81 -0.79 -29.81
N GLU A 226 -5.95 -0.18 -30.63
CA GLU A 226 -5.91 -0.41 -32.07
C GLU A 226 -5.64 -1.90 -32.36
N ALA A 227 -4.64 -2.51 -31.72
CA ALA A 227 -4.33 -3.92 -31.91
C ALA A 227 -5.52 -4.82 -31.55
N LEU A 228 -6.17 -4.59 -30.41
CA LEU A 228 -7.34 -5.35 -29.96
C LEU A 228 -8.51 -5.23 -30.95
N SER A 229 -8.77 -4.03 -31.49
CA SER A 229 -9.86 -3.79 -32.45
C SER A 229 -9.73 -4.62 -33.73
N GLN A 230 -8.53 -5.06 -34.08
CA GLN A 230 -8.27 -5.90 -35.27
C GLN A 230 -8.45 -7.41 -35.00
N LEU A 231 -8.56 -7.85 -33.75
CA LEU A 231 -8.63 -9.26 -33.37
C LEU A 231 -10.08 -9.77 -33.39
N LYS A 232 -10.64 -9.93 -34.59
CA LYS A 232 -12.03 -10.38 -34.78
C LYS A 232 -12.33 -11.78 -34.26
N GLN A 233 -11.31 -12.60 -34.05
CA GLN A 233 -11.42 -13.97 -33.54
C GLN A 233 -11.10 -14.07 -32.04
N LEU A 234 -10.88 -12.94 -31.36
CA LEU A 234 -10.52 -12.94 -29.95
C LEU A 234 -11.71 -13.42 -29.10
N GLU A 235 -11.47 -14.45 -28.32
CA GLU A 235 -12.45 -15.10 -27.44
C GLU A 235 -12.21 -14.74 -25.96
N GLU A 236 -10.95 -14.55 -25.57
CA GLU A 236 -10.57 -14.29 -24.17
C GLU A 236 -9.37 -13.33 -24.04
N ILE A 237 -9.48 -12.36 -23.12
CA ILE A 237 -8.36 -11.57 -22.59
C ILE A 237 -8.08 -12.02 -21.15
N ILE A 238 -6.81 -12.30 -20.87
CA ILE A 238 -6.33 -12.77 -19.58
C ILE A 238 -5.36 -11.74 -19.02
N PHE A 239 -5.70 -11.11 -17.90
CA PHE A 239 -4.83 -10.18 -17.21
C PHE A 239 -3.90 -10.93 -16.26
N PHE A 240 -2.59 -10.81 -16.44
CA PHE A 240 -1.59 -11.42 -15.59
C PHE A 240 -0.60 -10.32 -15.13
N PHE A 241 -1.10 -9.44 -14.25
CA PHE A 241 -0.35 -8.28 -13.74
C PHE A 241 0.28 -8.59 -12.39
N ASP A 242 1.05 -7.65 -11.86
CA ASP A 242 1.73 -7.77 -10.57
C ASP A 242 0.70 -8.04 -9.44
N ASN A 243 1.10 -8.87 -8.48
CA ASN A 243 0.32 -9.16 -7.28
C ASN A 243 0.45 -8.04 -6.24
N ASP A 244 0.15 -6.82 -6.65
CA ASP A 244 0.10 -5.65 -5.80
C ASP A 244 -1.18 -4.82 -6.04
N GLU A 245 -1.36 -3.78 -5.23
CA GLU A 245 -2.55 -2.93 -5.33
C GLU A 245 -2.64 -2.21 -6.69
N ALA A 246 -1.50 -1.82 -7.25
CA ALA A 246 -1.45 -1.05 -8.48
C ALA A 246 -1.82 -1.95 -9.67
N GLY A 247 -1.30 -3.18 -9.71
CA GLY A 247 -1.66 -4.22 -10.67
C GLY A 247 -3.15 -4.55 -10.61
N ARG A 248 -3.70 -4.84 -9.43
CA ARG A 248 -5.14 -5.12 -9.25
C ARG A 248 -6.04 -3.97 -9.69
N LYS A 249 -5.69 -2.72 -9.35
CA LYS A 249 -6.44 -1.53 -9.82
C LYS A 249 -6.38 -1.38 -11.34
N ALA A 250 -5.23 -1.65 -11.95
CA ALA A 250 -5.09 -1.60 -13.39
C ALA A 250 -5.91 -2.68 -14.09
N ILE A 251 -5.96 -3.91 -13.56
CA ILE A 251 -6.85 -4.97 -14.05
C ILE A 251 -8.29 -4.49 -13.99
N ALA A 252 -8.78 -4.01 -12.84
CA ALA A 252 -10.16 -3.53 -12.70
C ALA A 252 -10.49 -2.44 -13.74
N LYS A 253 -9.66 -1.40 -13.81
CA LYS A 253 -9.80 -0.30 -14.77
C LYS A 253 -9.85 -0.77 -16.22
N TYR A 254 -8.90 -1.61 -16.64
CA TYR A 254 -8.80 -2.04 -18.03
C TYR A 254 -9.85 -3.06 -18.40
N SER A 255 -10.22 -3.92 -17.47
CA SER A 255 -11.28 -4.90 -17.66
C SER A 255 -12.64 -4.21 -17.83
N GLU A 256 -12.97 -3.19 -17.04
CA GLU A 256 -14.21 -2.39 -17.21
C GLU A 256 -14.22 -1.62 -18.54
N MET A 257 -13.10 -0.98 -18.88
CA MET A 257 -12.93 -0.26 -20.15
C MET A 257 -13.11 -1.20 -21.35
N LEU A 258 -12.43 -2.34 -21.36
CA LEU A 258 -12.50 -3.30 -22.46
C LEU A 258 -13.85 -4.01 -22.49
N GLN A 259 -14.49 -4.27 -21.34
CA GLN A 259 -15.82 -4.89 -21.30
C GLN A 259 -16.87 -3.97 -21.95
N SER A 260 -16.74 -2.67 -21.73
CA SER A 260 -17.61 -1.66 -22.34
C SER A 260 -17.46 -1.63 -23.87
N GLU A 261 -16.23 -1.81 -24.37
CA GLU A 261 -15.91 -1.80 -25.80
C GLU A 261 -16.18 -3.15 -26.49
N TYR A 262 -15.99 -4.27 -25.77
CA TYR A 262 -16.13 -5.64 -26.26
C TYR A 262 -17.02 -6.50 -25.33
N PRO A 263 -18.35 -6.28 -25.26
CA PRO A 263 -19.22 -6.90 -24.25
C PRO A 263 -19.29 -8.44 -24.30
N LYS A 264 -19.00 -9.05 -25.45
CA LYS A 264 -19.05 -10.51 -25.66
C LYS A 264 -17.72 -11.21 -25.35
N LEU A 265 -16.66 -10.46 -25.07
CA LEU A 265 -15.32 -11.00 -24.88
C LEU A 265 -15.16 -11.52 -23.45
N LYS A 266 -14.63 -12.74 -23.29
CA LYS A 266 -14.35 -13.26 -21.95
C LYS A 266 -13.16 -12.54 -21.35
N MET A 267 -13.25 -12.20 -20.08
CA MET A 267 -12.14 -11.61 -19.33
C MET A 267 -11.85 -12.44 -18.10
N SER A 268 -10.58 -12.68 -17.85
CA SER A 268 -10.11 -13.38 -16.67
C SER A 268 -8.83 -12.74 -16.14
N SER A 269 -8.49 -13.02 -14.88
CA SER A 269 -7.24 -12.60 -14.27
C SER A 269 -6.51 -13.78 -13.65
N VAL A 270 -5.18 -13.69 -13.65
CA VAL A 270 -4.27 -14.63 -13.00
C VAL A 270 -3.43 -13.84 -12.02
N GLU A 271 -3.35 -14.31 -10.78
CA GLU A 271 -2.46 -13.73 -9.78
C GLU A 271 -1.14 -14.50 -9.76
N PRO A 272 0.03 -13.84 -9.91
CA PRO A 272 1.31 -14.50 -9.71
C PRO A 272 1.48 -14.89 -8.24
N ILE A 273 2.21 -15.98 -7.99
CA ILE A 273 2.48 -16.48 -6.63
C ILE A 273 3.36 -15.50 -5.86
N ASN A 274 4.37 -14.97 -6.55
CA ASN A 274 5.24 -13.93 -6.02
C ASN A 274 4.74 -12.55 -6.46
N LYS A 275 5.56 -11.52 -6.24
CA LYS A 275 5.21 -10.14 -6.53
C LYS A 275 4.82 -9.92 -8.00
N ASP A 276 5.59 -10.49 -8.93
CA ASP A 276 5.36 -10.38 -10.37
C ASP A 276 5.63 -11.73 -11.08
N ILE A 277 5.37 -11.80 -12.38
CA ILE A 277 5.56 -13.02 -13.18
C ILE A 277 7.04 -13.40 -13.20
N ASN A 278 7.95 -12.44 -13.33
CA ASN A 278 9.39 -12.71 -13.39
C ASN A 278 9.96 -13.21 -12.04
N GLU A 279 9.49 -12.69 -10.92
CA GLU A 279 9.80 -13.21 -9.59
C GLU A 279 9.21 -14.60 -9.38
N THR A 280 8.01 -14.87 -9.90
CA THR A 280 7.42 -16.22 -9.90
C THR A 280 8.28 -17.19 -10.70
N LEU A 281 8.78 -16.78 -11.88
CA LEU A 281 9.68 -17.58 -12.70
C LEU A 281 11.03 -17.83 -12.03
N GLN A 282 11.53 -16.90 -11.21
CA GLN A 282 12.78 -17.08 -10.45
C GLN A 282 12.62 -18.07 -9.29
N ALA A 283 11.43 -18.12 -8.68
CA ALA A 283 11.17 -18.93 -7.49
C ALA A 283 10.57 -20.32 -7.79
N HIS A 284 9.98 -20.52 -8.97
CA HIS A 284 9.22 -21.71 -9.34
C HIS A 284 9.57 -22.22 -10.75
N THR A 285 9.15 -23.45 -11.07
CA THR A 285 9.36 -24.05 -12.38
C THR A 285 8.32 -23.58 -13.41
N GLU A 286 8.59 -23.76 -14.71
CA GLU A 286 7.73 -23.25 -15.80
C GLU A 286 6.30 -23.83 -15.77
N GLU A 287 6.11 -25.03 -15.21
CA GLU A 287 4.81 -25.71 -15.13
C GLU A 287 3.78 -24.94 -14.28
N ILE A 288 4.25 -24.14 -13.30
CA ILE A 288 3.37 -23.41 -12.40
C ILE A 288 2.48 -22.42 -13.15
N PHE A 289 2.98 -21.83 -14.25
CA PHE A 289 2.22 -20.87 -15.03
C PHE A 289 1.03 -21.51 -15.74
N ILE A 290 1.14 -22.79 -16.13
CA ILE A 290 0.02 -23.53 -16.70
C ILE A 290 -1.03 -23.81 -15.63
N GLU A 291 -0.61 -24.17 -14.41
CA GLU A 291 -1.54 -24.35 -13.29
C GLU A 291 -2.26 -23.04 -12.95
N LEU A 292 -1.53 -21.93 -12.86
CA LEU A 292 -2.10 -20.60 -12.59
C LEU A 292 -3.07 -20.15 -13.70
N LEU A 293 -2.71 -20.35 -14.97
CA LEU A 293 -3.60 -20.08 -16.10
C LEU A 293 -4.85 -20.96 -16.06
N ASN A 294 -4.75 -22.23 -15.66
CA ASN A 294 -5.91 -23.11 -15.51
C ASN A 294 -6.81 -22.71 -14.34
N LYS A 295 -6.23 -22.16 -13.27
CA LYS A 295 -6.94 -21.66 -12.07
C LYS A 295 -7.33 -20.19 -12.15
N ARG A 296 -7.25 -19.57 -13.33
CA ARG A 296 -7.56 -18.15 -13.54
C ARG A 296 -9.00 -17.79 -13.14
N THR A 297 -9.17 -16.60 -12.60
CA THR A 297 -10.44 -16.10 -12.10
C THR A 297 -11.19 -15.37 -13.21
N ALA A 298 -12.43 -15.78 -13.52
CA ALA A 298 -13.27 -15.04 -14.46
C ALA A 298 -13.69 -13.69 -13.88
N LEU A 299 -13.57 -12.63 -14.68
CA LEU A 299 -14.02 -11.28 -14.32
C LEU A 299 -15.46 -11.09 -14.83
N VAL A 300 -16.42 -11.10 -13.90
CA VAL A 300 -17.86 -11.01 -14.23
C VAL A 300 -18.34 -9.58 -14.05
N PHE A 301 -18.80 -8.96 -15.13
CA PHE A 301 -19.34 -7.60 -15.12
C PHE A 301 -20.87 -7.65 -15.14
N SER A 302 -21.50 -7.06 -14.14
CA SER A 302 -22.95 -7.08 -13.95
C SER A 302 -23.66 -6.10 -14.89
N ASN A 303 -23.83 -6.50 -16.16
CA ASN A 303 -24.71 -5.84 -17.13
C ASN A 303 -25.48 -6.88 -17.96
N GLU A 304 -26.28 -7.71 -17.30
CA GLU A 304 -27.38 -8.45 -17.95
C GLU A 304 -28.42 -8.82 -16.88
N LYS A 305 -29.71 -8.53 -17.16
CA LYS A 305 -30.83 -8.80 -16.26
C LYS A 305 -30.96 -10.32 -16.03
N PRO A 306 -31.28 -10.78 -14.80
CA PRO A 306 -31.28 -12.20 -14.51
C PRO A 306 -32.56 -12.86 -15.03
N THR A 307 -32.42 -13.73 -16.02
CA THR A 307 -33.32 -14.88 -16.20
C THR A 307 -32.73 -16.08 -15.46
N GLU A 308 -33.63 -16.83 -14.83
CA GLU A 308 -33.39 -17.77 -13.76
C GLU A 308 -32.50 -18.98 -14.13
N ASN A 309 -31.91 -19.53 -13.06
CA ASN A 309 -31.39 -20.89 -12.91
C ASN A 309 -30.02 -21.21 -13.52
N LYS A 310 -28.97 -20.87 -12.77
CA LYS A 310 -28.03 -21.86 -12.22
C LYS A 310 -27.20 -21.24 -11.09
N THR A 311 -27.30 -21.86 -9.92
CA THR A 311 -26.61 -21.55 -8.66
C THR A 311 -25.10 -21.72 -8.81
N ILE A 312 -24.37 -20.62 -8.65
CA ILE A 312 -22.98 -20.61 -8.17
C ILE A 312 -22.95 -19.61 -7.02
N GLU A 313 -22.58 -20.09 -5.84
CA GLU A 313 -22.60 -19.37 -4.57
C GLU A 313 -21.80 -18.06 -4.66
N ARG A 314 -22.50 -16.94 -4.45
CA ARG A 314 -21.89 -15.69 -4.01
C ARG A 314 -21.30 -15.93 -2.61
N PRO A 315 -20.09 -15.44 -2.27
CA PRO A 315 -19.69 -15.39 -0.88
C PRO A 315 -20.73 -14.55 -0.11
N ASN A 316 -21.34 -15.16 0.90
CA ASN A 316 -22.57 -14.75 1.58
C ASN A 316 -22.60 -13.28 2.04
N ALA A 317 -23.25 -12.40 1.28
CA ALA A 317 -23.66 -11.07 1.76
C ALA A 317 -24.66 -11.15 2.93
N SER A 318 -25.41 -12.25 3.08
CA SER A 318 -26.31 -12.48 4.21
C SER A 318 -25.56 -12.53 5.54
N ASN A 319 -24.44 -13.27 5.60
CA ASN A 319 -23.69 -13.50 6.84
C ASN A 319 -23.12 -12.21 7.45
N SER A 320 -22.71 -11.25 6.63
CA SER A 320 -22.14 -9.97 7.10
C SER A 320 -23.20 -9.06 7.72
N ILE A 321 -24.35 -8.91 7.06
CA ILE A 321 -25.47 -8.13 7.60
C ILE A 321 -26.06 -8.82 8.83
N ASP A 322 -26.17 -10.14 8.82
CA ASP A 322 -26.63 -10.91 9.97
C ASP A 322 -25.70 -10.74 11.18
N PHE A 323 -24.39 -10.62 10.96
CA PHE A 323 -23.44 -10.27 12.01
C PHE A 323 -23.68 -8.87 12.57
N LEU A 324 -23.90 -7.87 11.72
CA LEU A 324 -24.17 -6.48 12.13
C LEU A 324 -25.48 -6.34 12.93
N LYS A 325 -26.46 -7.23 12.70
CA LYS A 325 -27.73 -7.30 13.44
C LYS A 325 -27.63 -8.04 14.79
N ARG A 326 -26.48 -8.60 15.15
CA ARG A 326 -26.34 -9.33 16.42
C ARG A 326 -26.39 -8.37 17.60
N LYS A 327 -27.04 -8.81 18.69
CA LYS A 327 -26.90 -8.16 20.01
C LYS A 327 -25.44 -8.17 20.45
N HIS A 328 -25.06 -7.17 21.24
CA HIS A 328 -23.68 -6.97 21.72
C HIS A 328 -22.65 -6.92 20.56
N LEU A 329 -23.00 -6.24 19.47
CA LEU A 329 -22.18 -6.14 18.26
C LEU A 329 -20.72 -5.78 18.54
N LEU A 330 -20.46 -4.73 19.33
CA LEU A 330 -19.09 -4.31 19.64
C LEU A 330 -18.30 -5.40 20.36
N LYS A 331 -18.90 -6.16 21.29
CA LYS A 331 -18.20 -7.27 21.96
C LYS A 331 -17.82 -8.37 20.96
N ASN A 332 -18.75 -8.75 20.08
CA ASN A 332 -18.51 -9.77 19.05
C ASN A 332 -17.45 -9.31 18.04
N LEU A 333 -17.52 -8.04 17.63
CA LEU A 333 -16.55 -7.43 16.74
C LEU A 333 -15.17 -7.34 17.40
N ASN A 334 -15.10 -7.01 18.70
CA ASN A 334 -13.86 -6.97 19.45
C ASN A 334 -13.16 -8.34 19.45
N GLN A 335 -13.91 -9.42 19.64
CA GLN A 335 -13.38 -10.78 19.54
C GLN A 335 -12.85 -11.08 18.12
N LEU A 336 -13.59 -10.66 17.09
CA LEU A 336 -13.20 -10.83 15.70
C LEU A 336 -11.93 -10.04 15.33
N ILE A 337 -11.81 -8.78 15.80
CA ILE A 337 -10.59 -7.96 15.70
C ILE A 337 -9.41 -8.66 16.37
N GLY A 338 -9.65 -9.35 17.49
CA GLY A 338 -8.65 -10.19 18.13
C GLY A 338 -8.17 -11.33 17.25
N LYS A 339 -9.09 -12.05 16.60
CA LYS A 339 -8.77 -13.11 15.62
C LYS A 339 -8.04 -12.58 14.40
N ALA A 340 -8.26 -11.33 14.02
CA ALA A 340 -7.55 -10.65 12.94
C ALA A 340 -6.09 -10.28 13.28
N GLY A 341 -5.61 -10.64 14.47
CA GLY A 341 -4.18 -10.65 14.82
C GLY A 341 -3.74 -9.60 15.82
N ILE A 342 -4.67 -8.94 16.53
CA ILE A 342 -4.34 -8.01 17.62
C ILE A 342 -4.57 -8.71 18.96
N VAL A 343 -3.48 -9.10 19.63
CA VAL A 343 -3.54 -9.81 20.92
C VAL A 343 -3.76 -8.81 22.05
N GLY A 344 -4.74 -9.05 22.93
CA GLY A 344 -5.02 -8.15 24.06
C GLY A 344 -5.55 -6.78 23.63
N GLU A 345 -5.23 -5.73 24.40
CA GLU A 345 -5.55 -4.32 24.09
C GLU A 345 -7.00 -4.07 23.66
N GLN A 346 -7.96 -4.72 24.33
CA GLN A 346 -9.36 -4.81 23.90
C GLN A 346 -10.03 -3.45 23.70
N ASN A 347 -9.82 -2.50 24.62
CA ASN A 347 -10.41 -1.16 24.50
C ASN A 347 -9.65 -0.31 23.49
N SER A 348 -8.31 -0.34 23.50
CA SER A 348 -7.48 0.40 22.55
C SER A 348 -7.75 0.00 21.09
N ARG A 349 -7.81 -1.30 20.80
CA ARG A 349 -8.09 -1.81 19.44
C ARG A 349 -9.51 -1.50 18.97
N MET A 350 -10.49 -1.53 19.89
CA MET A 350 -11.86 -1.15 19.55
C MET A 350 -11.98 0.36 19.32
N LEU A 351 -11.33 1.19 20.14
CA LEU A 351 -11.30 2.63 19.95
C LEU A 351 -10.64 3.00 18.61
N LEU A 352 -9.50 2.39 18.28
CA LEU A 352 -8.84 2.55 16.98
C LEU A 352 -9.76 2.15 15.81
N PHE A 353 -10.50 1.05 15.96
CA PHE A 353 -11.46 0.62 14.95
C PHE A 353 -12.61 1.62 14.77
N LEU A 354 -13.20 2.12 15.85
CA LEU A 354 -14.27 3.14 15.80
C LEU A 354 -13.76 4.44 15.16
N ILE A 355 -12.54 4.84 15.48
CA ILE A 355 -11.90 6.03 14.91
C ILE A 355 -11.66 5.83 13.42
N ILE A 356 -11.08 4.70 13.00
CA ILE A 356 -10.72 4.52 11.60
C ILE A 356 -11.97 4.43 10.71
N VAL A 357 -13.03 3.76 11.14
CA VAL A 357 -14.31 3.61 10.40
C VAL A 357 -15.03 4.95 10.20
N SER A 358 -14.75 5.95 11.03
CA SER A 358 -15.35 7.28 10.91
C SER A 358 -15.07 8.00 9.60
N TYR A 359 -14.15 7.47 8.74
CA TYR A 359 -13.94 7.97 7.38
C TYR A 359 -15.22 7.95 6.52
N LEU A 360 -16.19 7.10 6.88
CA LEU A 360 -17.52 7.05 6.27
C LEU A 360 -18.41 8.23 6.65
N ASN A 361 -18.12 8.92 7.76
CA ASN A 361 -18.95 9.98 8.33
C ASN A 361 -18.45 11.36 7.91
N LYS A 362 -19.33 12.36 7.88
CA LYS A 362 -18.99 13.75 7.51
C LYS A 362 -17.88 14.38 8.37
N ASN A 363 -17.76 13.95 9.63
CA ASN A 363 -16.72 14.41 10.55
C ASN A 363 -15.87 13.21 11.00
N PRO A 364 -14.84 12.84 10.22
CA PRO A 364 -13.92 11.78 10.58
C PRO A 364 -13.11 12.11 11.83
N LEU A 365 -12.56 11.07 12.43
CA LEU A 365 -11.77 11.09 13.67
C LEU A 365 -10.34 10.67 13.38
N HIS A 366 -9.43 11.08 14.26
CA HIS A 366 -8.00 10.88 14.11
C HIS A 366 -7.40 10.35 15.42
N ALA A 367 -6.44 9.43 15.35
CA ALA A 367 -5.74 8.90 16.51
C ALA A 367 -4.22 9.06 16.41
N LEU A 368 -3.61 9.32 17.56
CA LEU A 368 -2.18 9.24 17.80
C LEU A 368 -1.92 8.09 18.77
N VAL A 369 -1.18 7.08 18.30
CA VAL A 369 -0.74 5.95 19.11
C VAL A 369 0.67 6.22 19.61
N GLN A 370 0.83 6.25 20.93
CA GLN A 370 2.10 6.53 21.61
C GLN A 370 2.64 5.30 22.34
N GLY A 371 3.95 5.29 22.57
CA GLY A 371 4.68 4.19 23.20
C GLY A 371 6.15 4.15 22.78
N SER A 372 6.95 3.35 23.47
CA SER A 372 8.38 3.21 23.24
C SER A 372 8.71 2.55 21.91
N SER A 373 9.94 2.71 21.42
CA SER A 373 10.36 2.05 20.17
C SER A 373 10.30 0.53 20.32
N GLY A 374 9.68 -0.16 19.35
CA GLY A 374 9.48 -1.61 19.42
C GLY A 374 8.28 -2.09 20.24
N SER A 375 7.49 -1.18 20.85
CA SER A 375 6.33 -1.58 21.69
C SER A 375 5.14 -2.17 20.94
N GLY A 376 5.14 -2.13 19.59
CA GLY A 376 4.05 -2.67 18.77
C GLY A 376 3.06 -1.64 18.21
N LYS A 377 3.31 -0.33 18.35
CA LYS A 377 2.48 0.76 17.79
C LYS A 377 2.13 0.57 16.31
N THR A 378 3.15 0.38 15.48
CA THR A 378 2.97 0.21 14.03
C THR A 378 2.21 -1.07 13.72
N HIS A 379 2.38 -2.12 14.54
CA HIS A 379 1.64 -3.37 14.38
C HIS A 379 0.14 -3.18 14.64
N ILE A 380 -0.26 -2.57 15.76
CA ILE A 380 -1.68 -2.35 16.06
C ILE A 380 -2.33 -1.42 15.02
N ILE A 381 -1.66 -0.34 14.61
CA ILE A 381 -2.14 0.56 13.55
C ILE A 381 -2.32 -0.20 12.23
N SER A 382 -1.28 -0.92 11.80
CA SER A 382 -1.29 -1.64 10.52
C SER A 382 -2.40 -2.69 10.48
N ARG A 383 -2.60 -3.44 11.57
CA ARG A 383 -3.67 -4.44 11.66
C ARG A 383 -5.06 -3.84 11.63
N ILE A 384 -5.30 -2.73 12.31
CA ILE A 384 -6.59 -2.04 12.24
C ILE A 384 -6.84 -1.50 10.82
N ALA A 385 -5.80 -0.98 10.15
CA ALA A 385 -5.89 -0.53 8.77
C ALA A 385 -6.12 -1.67 7.76
N ASP A 386 -5.55 -2.87 8.01
CA ASP A 386 -5.81 -4.08 7.20
C ASP A 386 -7.31 -4.45 7.22
N MET A 387 -8.03 -4.12 8.29
CA MET A 387 -9.46 -4.44 8.46
C MET A 387 -10.39 -3.50 7.68
N MET A 388 -9.88 -2.39 7.15
CA MET A 388 -10.64 -1.48 6.29
C MET A 388 -10.64 -1.97 4.84
N PRO A 389 -11.65 -1.60 4.02
CA PRO A 389 -11.60 -1.82 2.58
C PRO A 389 -10.30 -1.21 2.02
N GLN A 390 -9.41 -2.03 1.45
CA GLN A 390 -8.06 -1.58 1.09
C GLN A 390 -8.06 -0.51 -0.02
N GLU A 391 -9.13 -0.45 -0.83
CA GLU A 391 -9.40 0.63 -1.78
C GLU A 391 -9.48 2.02 -1.12
N ASP A 392 -9.75 2.09 0.18
CA ASP A 392 -9.89 3.32 0.95
C ASP A 392 -8.65 3.66 1.79
N VAL A 393 -7.67 2.77 1.88
CA VAL A 393 -6.51 2.94 2.78
C VAL A 393 -5.31 3.52 2.02
N LEU A 394 -4.74 4.59 2.57
CA LEU A 394 -3.52 5.24 2.11
C LEU A 394 -2.45 5.13 3.21
N ARG A 395 -1.33 4.46 2.94
CA ARG A 395 -0.25 4.26 3.91
C ARG A 395 0.97 5.09 3.55
N PHE A 396 1.46 5.86 4.51
CA PHE A 396 2.62 6.71 4.36
C PHE A 396 3.67 6.42 5.42
N THR A 397 4.89 6.12 4.96
CA THR A 397 6.10 6.15 5.79
C THR A 397 6.70 7.55 5.86
N ARG A 398 6.35 8.43 4.90
CA ARG A 398 6.78 9.82 4.84
C ARG A 398 5.79 10.66 4.05
N ILE A 399 5.51 11.87 4.52
CA ILE A 399 4.70 12.87 3.84
C ILE A 399 5.48 14.19 3.75
N THR A 400 5.36 14.87 2.62
CA THR A 400 5.91 16.23 2.46
C THR A 400 4.78 17.26 2.47
N GLU A 401 5.07 18.47 2.94
CA GLU A 401 4.13 19.60 2.85
C GLU A 401 3.64 19.79 1.41
N SER A 402 4.57 19.81 0.44
CA SER A 402 4.25 19.96 -0.97
C SER A 402 3.28 18.88 -1.47
N SER A 403 3.42 17.62 -1.03
CA SER A 403 2.47 16.56 -1.44
C SER A 403 1.06 16.80 -0.90
N LEU A 404 0.92 17.31 0.34
CA LEU A 404 -0.39 17.59 0.95
C LEU A 404 -1.16 18.67 0.19
N TYR A 405 -0.48 19.75 -0.21
CA TYR A 405 -1.10 20.79 -1.04
C TYR A 405 -1.27 20.38 -2.50
N ASN A 406 -0.61 19.29 -2.94
CA ASN A 406 -0.60 18.89 -4.34
C ASN A 406 -1.55 17.77 -4.74
N TRP A 407 -2.24 17.15 -3.80
CA TRP A 407 -3.31 16.20 -4.11
C TRP A 407 -4.43 16.82 -4.94
N GLY A 408 -5.15 15.95 -5.65
CA GLY A 408 -6.41 16.30 -6.30
C GLY A 408 -7.46 16.71 -5.27
N GLU A 409 -8.47 17.47 -5.73
CA GLU A 409 -9.47 18.07 -4.83
C GLU A 409 -10.19 17.03 -3.95
N PHE A 410 -10.38 15.81 -4.44
CA PHE A 410 -11.12 14.74 -3.77
C PHE A 410 -10.30 13.47 -3.52
N ASP A 411 -8.97 13.51 -3.67
CA ASP A 411 -8.12 12.32 -3.52
C ASP A 411 -8.19 11.72 -2.11
N LEU A 412 -8.58 12.52 -1.11
CA LEU A 412 -8.73 12.12 0.29
C LEU A 412 -10.19 12.09 0.74
N PHE A 413 -11.13 12.07 -0.18
CA PHE A 413 -12.54 11.96 0.14
C PHE A 413 -12.89 10.51 0.48
N LYS A 414 -13.45 10.29 1.68
CA LYS A 414 -13.73 8.97 2.26
C LYS A 414 -12.51 8.05 2.21
N LYS A 415 -11.37 8.54 2.71
CA LYS A 415 -10.13 7.76 2.83
C LYS A 415 -9.68 7.54 4.26
N VAL A 416 -8.85 6.54 4.43
CA VAL A 416 -8.15 6.21 5.67
C VAL A 416 -6.69 6.53 5.46
N VAL A 417 -6.10 7.38 6.29
CA VAL A 417 -4.69 7.79 6.20
C VAL A 417 -3.91 7.18 7.34
N VAL A 418 -2.92 6.35 7.03
CA VAL A 418 -2.02 5.74 8.01
C VAL A 418 -0.66 6.40 7.91
N ILE A 419 -0.17 6.93 9.03
CA ILE A 419 1.16 7.54 9.13
C ILE A 419 1.98 6.73 10.13
N GLU A 420 2.86 5.87 9.63
CA GLU A 420 3.55 4.89 10.49
C GLU A 420 4.54 5.52 11.48
N ASP A 421 5.12 6.67 11.11
CA ASP A 421 6.03 7.43 11.96
C ASP A 421 5.80 8.93 11.77
N LEU A 422 5.11 9.54 12.74
CA LEU A 422 4.86 10.98 12.77
C LEU A 422 6.14 11.76 13.09
N ASP A 423 7.07 11.16 13.83
CA ASP A 423 8.29 11.82 14.30
C ASP A 423 9.29 12.05 13.16
N GLY A 424 9.15 11.29 12.06
CA GLY A 424 9.92 11.44 10.83
C GLY A 424 9.44 12.56 9.90
N LEU A 425 8.30 13.20 10.20
CA LEU A 425 7.78 14.30 9.39
C LEU A 425 8.47 15.64 9.73
N LYS A 426 8.61 16.49 8.72
CA LYS A 426 9.07 17.88 8.92
C LYS A 426 7.96 18.72 9.55
N GLU A 427 8.33 19.75 10.31
CA GLU A 427 7.38 20.67 10.96
C GLU A 427 6.36 21.27 9.99
N ASP A 428 6.76 21.70 8.80
CA ASP A 428 5.84 22.27 7.81
C ASP A 428 4.77 21.26 7.35
N ALA A 429 5.15 19.99 7.21
CA ALA A 429 4.21 18.92 6.86
C ALA A 429 3.26 18.61 8.02
N LEU A 430 3.77 18.64 9.26
CA LEU A 430 2.96 18.49 10.46
C LEU A 430 1.98 19.64 10.63
N TYR A 431 2.39 20.86 10.29
CA TYR A 431 1.54 22.04 10.31
C TYR A 431 0.41 21.94 9.28
N ALA A 432 0.72 21.58 8.04
CA ALA A 432 -0.30 21.36 7.01
C ALA A 432 -1.27 20.23 7.41
N LEU A 433 -0.78 19.14 7.99
CA LEU A 433 -1.63 18.06 8.49
C LEU A 433 -2.56 18.53 9.62
N ARG A 434 -2.07 19.39 10.53
CA ARG A 434 -2.88 20.01 11.60
C ARG A 434 -4.04 20.83 11.07
N GLU A 435 -3.75 21.70 10.10
CA GLU A 435 -4.78 22.52 9.46
C GLU A 435 -5.82 21.62 8.79
N PHE A 436 -5.35 20.56 8.15
CA PHE A 436 -6.22 19.68 7.39
C PHE A 436 -7.13 18.81 8.27
N ILE A 437 -6.62 18.30 9.39
CA ILE A 437 -7.43 17.64 10.42
C ILE A 437 -8.49 18.58 10.99
N SER A 438 -8.14 19.86 11.20
CA SER A 438 -9.04 20.83 11.82
C SER A 438 -10.12 21.36 10.86
N ASN A 439 -9.75 21.62 9.61
CA ASN A 439 -10.58 22.34 8.65
C ASN A 439 -11.13 21.47 7.52
N GLN A 440 -10.67 20.22 7.40
CA GLN A 440 -11.00 19.29 6.30
C GLN A 440 -10.67 19.83 4.89
N VAL A 441 -9.97 20.96 4.80
CA VAL A 441 -9.63 21.62 3.53
C VAL A 441 -8.28 22.31 3.67
N LEU A 442 -7.39 22.09 2.70
CA LEU A 442 -6.19 22.90 2.49
C LEU A 442 -6.40 23.78 1.26
N ARG A 443 -6.04 25.05 1.40
CA ARG A 443 -6.10 26.04 0.30
C ARG A 443 -4.73 26.64 0.14
N SER A 444 -4.19 26.61 -1.07
CA SER A 444 -2.95 27.28 -1.42
C SER A 444 -3.09 28.05 -2.72
N SER A 445 -2.28 29.10 -2.88
CA SER A 445 -2.20 29.87 -4.12
C SER A 445 -0.91 29.47 -4.83
N VAL A 446 -1.03 28.90 -6.03
CA VAL A 446 0.12 28.43 -6.81
C VAL A 446 0.16 29.11 -8.17
N THR A 447 1.37 29.38 -8.66
CA THR A 447 1.58 29.96 -9.98
C THR A 447 1.66 28.85 -11.02
N ILE A 448 0.75 28.86 -11.99
CA ILE A 448 0.72 27.91 -13.10
C ILE A 448 0.99 28.68 -14.39
N LYS A 449 1.88 28.16 -15.24
CA LYS A 449 2.09 28.72 -16.57
C LYS A 449 0.94 28.33 -17.49
N ASP A 450 0.34 29.31 -18.16
CA ASP A 450 -0.66 29.04 -19.18
C ASP A 450 -0.02 28.45 -20.46
N LYS A 451 -0.84 28.02 -21.42
CA LYS A 451 -0.37 27.47 -22.71
C LYS A 451 0.50 28.45 -23.52
N LYS A 452 0.51 29.74 -23.15
CA LYS A 452 1.31 30.80 -23.76
C LYS A 452 2.57 31.13 -22.93
N GLY A 453 2.82 30.43 -21.82
CA GLY A 453 4.00 30.60 -20.97
C GLY A 453 3.87 31.68 -19.89
N ASN A 454 2.71 32.35 -19.76
CA ASN A 454 2.50 33.39 -18.76
C ASN A 454 2.15 32.79 -17.40
N ASN A 455 2.71 33.38 -16.35
CA ASN A 455 2.39 33.01 -14.96
C ASN A 455 0.98 33.50 -14.60
N LYS A 456 0.07 32.58 -14.27
CA LYS A 456 -1.22 32.90 -13.67
C LYS A 456 -1.32 32.28 -12.28
N SER A 457 -1.75 33.06 -11.31
CA SER A 457 -2.10 32.54 -9.99
C SER A 457 -3.38 31.71 -10.10
N ARG A 458 -3.37 30.50 -9.54
CA ARG A 458 -4.56 29.67 -9.34
C ARG A 458 -4.62 29.21 -7.90
N HIS A 459 -5.84 29.20 -7.36
CA HIS A 459 -6.11 28.55 -6.09
C HIS A 459 -6.13 27.03 -6.29
N LYS A 460 -5.35 26.32 -5.50
CA LYS A 460 -5.41 24.88 -5.34
C LYS A 460 -6.16 24.58 -4.05
N ILE A 461 -7.19 23.74 -4.15
CA ILE A 461 -8.03 23.33 -3.04
C ILE A 461 -7.93 21.82 -2.96
N VAL A 462 -7.61 21.31 -1.78
CA VAL A 462 -7.64 19.90 -1.44
C VAL A 462 -8.70 19.74 -0.36
N LYS A 463 -9.70 18.89 -0.58
CA LYS A 463 -10.71 18.54 0.41
C LYS A 463 -10.37 17.16 0.99
N GLY A 464 -10.53 17.03 2.30
CA GLY A 464 -10.19 15.84 3.06
C GLY A 464 -11.32 15.44 3.98
N GLN A 465 -12.04 14.39 3.60
CA GLN A 465 -12.90 13.64 4.51
C GLN A 465 -12.19 12.32 4.74
N PHE A 466 -11.20 12.32 5.65
CA PHE A 466 -10.41 11.14 5.94
C PHE A 466 -10.27 10.93 7.44
N SER A 467 -10.27 9.68 7.89
CA SER A 467 -9.81 9.34 9.24
C SER A 467 -8.31 9.07 9.19
N SER A 468 -7.60 9.22 10.32
CA SER A 468 -6.17 8.87 10.34
C SER A 468 -5.71 8.18 11.60
N LEU A 469 -4.75 7.25 11.44
CA LEU A 469 -4.02 6.63 12.53
C LEU A 469 -2.53 6.93 12.36
N SER A 470 -1.91 7.54 13.37
CA SER A 470 -0.49 7.85 13.34
C SER A 470 0.24 7.31 14.57
N ALA A 471 1.49 6.89 14.40
CA ALA A 471 2.35 6.46 15.52
C ALA A 471 3.38 7.53 15.87
N THR A 472 3.65 7.70 17.17
CA THR A 472 4.68 8.62 17.68
C THR A 472 5.43 8.01 18.87
N THR A 473 6.69 8.40 19.06
CA THR A 473 7.49 8.09 20.25
C THR A 473 7.62 9.27 21.21
N LYS A 474 7.06 10.44 20.85
CA LYS A 474 7.17 11.68 21.62
C LYS A 474 5.78 12.25 21.90
N GLY A 475 5.15 11.82 22.99
CA GLY A 475 3.81 12.31 23.37
C GLY A 475 3.80 13.84 23.55
N GLU A 476 4.74 14.36 24.34
CA GLU A 476 4.77 15.76 24.77
C GLU A 476 5.06 16.78 23.64
N THR A 477 5.86 16.43 22.63
CA THR A 477 6.25 17.38 21.56
C THR A 477 5.11 17.76 20.62
N TYR A 478 3.92 17.18 20.79
CA TYR A 478 2.79 17.35 19.90
C TYR A 478 1.52 17.82 20.60
N GLU A 479 1.63 18.63 21.66
CA GLU A 479 0.49 19.11 22.45
C GLU A 479 -0.67 19.66 21.59
N ASP A 480 -0.32 20.35 20.50
CA ASP A 480 -1.28 20.82 19.50
C ASP A 480 -1.99 19.69 18.74
N ASN A 481 -1.27 18.66 18.31
CA ASN A 481 -1.87 17.50 17.63
C ASN A 481 -2.69 16.63 18.60
N MET A 482 -2.19 16.46 19.83
CA MET A 482 -2.87 15.71 20.89
C MET A 482 -4.25 16.27 21.18
N SER A 483 -4.42 17.58 21.05
CA SER A 483 -5.72 18.20 21.27
C SER A 483 -6.74 17.90 20.16
N ARG A 484 -6.28 17.55 18.96
CA ARG A 484 -7.07 17.33 17.74
C ARG A 484 -7.25 15.85 17.38
N SER A 485 -6.56 14.96 18.08
CA SER A 485 -6.61 13.50 17.90
C SER A 485 -6.90 12.77 19.21
N PHE A 486 -7.41 11.55 19.13
CA PHE A 486 -7.48 10.62 20.26
C PHE A 486 -6.08 10.12 20.60
N LEU A 487 -5.69 10.25 21.87
CA LEU A 487 -4.41 9.74 22.34
C LEU A 487 -4.60 8.33 22.87
N ILE A 488 -3.81 7.39 22.39
CA ILE A 488 -3.89 5.96 22.75
C ILE A 488 -2.48 5.50 23.08
N ALA A 489 -2.27 4.98 24.29
CA ALA A 489 -1.00 4.38 24.68
C ALA A 489 -1.05 2.86 24.46
N VAL A 490 0.04 2.30 23.93
CA VAL A 490 0.21 0.84 23.84
C VAL A 490 0.52 0.27 25.23
N ASP A 491 0.00 -0.93 25.51
CA ASP A 491 0.24 -1.63 26.78
C ASP A 491 1.61 -2.34 26.76
N GLU A 492 2.59 -1.73 27.43
CA GLU A 492 3.97 -2.25 27.56
C GLU A 492 4.17 -3.11 28.83
N SER A 493 3.07 -3.52 29.48
CA SER A 493 3.16 -4.35 30.69
C SER A 493 3.72 -5.75 30.40
N LYS A 494 4.44 -6.31 31.37
CA LYS A 494 4.95 -7.69 31.32
C LYS A 494 3.85 -8.72 31.01
N THR A 495 2.65 -8.48 31.54
CA THR A 495 1.47 -9.34 31.30
C THR A 495 1.04 -9.34 29.84
N GLN A 496 1.04 -8.17 29.20
CA GLN A 496 0.69 -8.05 27.79
C GLN A 496 1.79 -8.61 26.89
N THR A 497 3.07 -8.31 27.20
CA THR A 497 4.22 -8.92 26.49
C THR A 497 4.16 -10.44 26.52
N THR A 498 3.84 -11.04 27.66
CA THR A 498 3.72 -12.50 27.81
C THR A 498 2.61 -13.06 26.92
N LYS A 499 1.45 -12.39 26.85
CA LYS A 499 0.35 -12.81 25.96
C LYS A 499 0.77 -12.77 24.48
N ILE A 500 1.49 -11.72 24.08
CA ILE A 500 1.98 -11.57 22.70
C ILE A 500 2.99 -12.67 22.36
N ILE A 501 3.96 -12.94 23.24
CA ILE A 501 4.96 -14.00 23.04
C ILE A 501 4.29 -15.36 22.94
N ASN A 502 3.34 -15.67 23.83
CA ASN A 502 2.60 -16.93 23.77
C ASN A 502 1.88 -17.09 22.43
N TYR A 503 1.18 -16.06 21.96
CA TYR A 503 0.53 -16.09 20.64
C TYR A 503 1.53 -16.28 19.49
N GLN A 504 2.68 -15.60 19.52
CA GLN A 504 3.74 -15.78 18.52
C GLN A 504 4.29 -17.20 18.51
N ASN A 505 4.50 -17.79 19.70
CA ASN A 505 4.96 -19.17 19.84
C ASN A 505 3.93 -20.16 19.29
N GLN A 506 2.65 -20.01 19.64
CA GLN A 506 1.56 -20.85 19.11
C GLN A 506 1.47 -20.76 17.58
N ARG A 507 1.60 -19.56 17.03
CA ARG A 507 1.66 -19.36 15.57
C ARG A 507 2.85 -20.06 14.94
N ASN A 508 4.05 -19.91 15.50
CA ASN A 508 5.27 -20.54 14.98
C ASN A 508 5.25 -22.07 15.13
N ALA A 509 4.56 -22.59 16.15
CA ALA A 509 4.31 -24.00 16.35
C ALA A 509 3.25 -24.59 15.39
N GLY A 510 2.57 -23.75 14.61
CA GLY A 510 1.49 -24.18 13.71
C GLY A 510 0.14 -24.45 14.40
N GLU A 511 0.00 -24.09 15.68
CA GLU A 511 -1.26 -24.22 16.43
C GLU A 511 -2.31 -23.18 16.01
N ILE A 512 -1.88 -22.12 15.32
CA ILE A 512 -2.75 -21.05 14.81
C ILE A 512 -2.66 -21.05 13.29
N ASP A 513 -3.78 -21.32 12.62
CA ASP A 513 -3.89 -21.26 11.16
C ASP A 513 -3.83 -19.79 10.68
N PRO A 514 -2.82 -19.40 9.89
CA PRO A 514 -2.73 -18.05 9.32
C PRO A 514 -3.95 -17.67 8.46
N ASN A 515 -4.65 -18.65 7.89
CA ASN A 515 -5.83 -18.40 7.09
C ASN A 515 -7.00 -17.90 7.95
N GLU A 516 -7.11 -18.28 9.23
CA GLU A 516 -8.17 -17.76 10.11
C GLU A 516 -8.02 -16.25 10.33
N GLN A 517 -6.78 -15.79 10.47
CA GLN A 517 -6.49 -14.36 10.60
C GLN A 517 -6.94 -13.60 9.35
N GLN A 518 -6.59 -14.09 8.16
CA GLN A 518 -6.99 -13.46 6.90
C GLN A 518 -8.50 -13.53 6.66
N LYS A 519 -9.15 -14.65 7.02
CA LYS A 519 -10.62 -14.77 6.99
C LYS A 519 -11.29 -13.74 7.89
N ALA A 520 -10.77 -13.52 9.10
CA ALA A 520 -11.30 -12.51 10.02
C ALA A 520 -11.13 -11.09 9.45
N ILE A 521 -9.95 -10.76 8.91
CA ILE A 521 -9.70 -9.46 8.25
C ILE A 521 -10.68 -9.26 7.10
N HIS A 522 -10.77 -10.21 6.16
CA HIS A 522 -11.66 -10.10 5.01
C HIS A 522 -13.13 -9.98 5.44
N PHE A 523 -13.56 -10.74 6.44
CA PHE A 523 -14.91 -10.65 6.96
C PHE A 523 -15.20 -9.27 7.54
N ILE A 524 -14.28 -8.69 8.33
CA ILE A 524 -14.44 -7.32 8.85
C ILE A 524 -14.52 -6.30 7.70
N GLN A 525 -13.69 -6.43 6.65
CA GLN A 525 -13.78 -5.55 5.49
C GLN A 525 -15.18 -5.62 4.85
N GLN A 526 -15.77 -6.82 4.77
CA GLN A 526 -17.16 -6.97 4.29
C GLN A 526 -18.18 -6.33 5.25
N LEU A 527 -17.97 -6.40 6.57
CA LEU A 527 -18.82 -5.68 7.54
C LEU A 527 -18.78 -4.17 7.26
N VAL A 528 -17.60 -3.59 7.08
CA VAL A 528 -17.43 -2.15 6.81
C VAL A 528 -18.11 -1.73 5.51
N ARG A 529 -17.99 -2.51 4.43
CA ARG A 529 -18.68 -2.24 3.15
C ARG A 529 -20.21 -2.25 3.25
N ASN A 530 -20.77 -2.94 4.25
CA ASN A 530 -22.21 -2.99 4.48
C ASN A 530 -22.72 -1.89 5.41
N LEU A 531 -21.87 -1.00 5.92
CA LEU A 531 -22.30 0.16 6.69
C LEU A 531 -22.88 1.23 5.76
N LYS A 532 -24.01 1.83 6.15
CA LYS A 532 -24.65 2.93 5.42
C LYS A 532 -24.38 4.26 6.11
N ASP A 533 -24.38 5.32 5.32
CA ASP A 533 -24.17 6.69 5.78
C ASP A 533 -25.44 7.20 6.49
N TYR A 534 -25.31 7.54 7.77
CA TYR A 534 -26.39 8.06 8.60
C TYR A 534 -25.86 9.17 9.51
N GLU A 535 -26.64 10.23 9.68
CA GLU A 535 -26.43 11.15 10.78
C GLU A 535 -26.90 10.54 12.11
N VAL A 536 -26.18 10.85 13.18
CA VAL A 536 -26.47 10.34 14.53
C VAL A 536 -26.83 11.48 15.47
N VAL A 537 -27.92 11.31 16.20
CA VAL A 537 -28.39 12.21 17.26
C VAL A 537 -28.31 11.49 18.60
N ASN A 538 -27.64 12.13 19.57
CA ASN A 538 -27.62 11.67 20.96
C ASN A 538 -28.65 12.48 21.79
N PRO A 539 -29.83 11.92 22.12
CA PRO A 539 -30.85 12.61 22.89
C PRO A 539 -30.44 12.88 24.37
N TYR A 540 -29.37 12.23 24.83
CA TYR A 540 -28.86 12.38 26.18
C TYR A 540 -27.67 13.35 26.27
N ALA A 541 -27.23 13.95 25.15
CA ALA A 541 -26.02 14.77 25.09
C ALA A 541 -26.00 15.92 26.13
N THR A 542 -27.14 16.57 26.37
CA THR A 542 -27.28 17.67 27.33
C THR A 542 -27.26 17.23 28.81
N LYS A 543 -27.27 15.92 29.06
CA LYS A 543 -27.26 15.31 30.40
C LYS A 543 -25.93 14.64 30.72
N LEU A 544 -24.96 14.72 29.82
CA LEU A 544 -23.63 14.14 29.97
C LEU A 544 -22.62 15.27 30.18
N ASN A 545 -21.91 15.22 31.29
CA ASN A 545 -20.84 16.14 31.64
C ASN A 545 -19.55 15.38 31.92
N LEU A 546 -18.42 16.02 31.67
CA LEU A 546 -17.11 15.58 32.14
C LEU A 546 -16.79 16.28 33.47
N PRO A 547 -15.94 15.72 34.35
CA PRO A 547 -15.57 16.37 35.60
C PRO A 547 -14.84 17.71 35.38
N ASP A 548 -15.14 18.74 36.18
CA ASP A 548 -14.57 20.10 36.03
C ASP A 548 -13.04 20.15 36.17
N LYS A 549 -12.46 19.21 36.93
CA LYS A 549 -11.01 19.10 37.16
C LYS A 549 -10.24 18.67 35.90
N VAL A 550 -10.93 18.31 34.81
CA VAL A 550 -10.31 17.84 33.58
C VAL A 550 -9.82 19.03 32.74
N HIS A 551 -8.52 19.08 32.47
CA HIS A 551 -7.95 20.05 31.53
C HIS A 551 -8.54 19.89 30.12
N LYS A 552 -8.67 21.01 29.40
CA LYS A 552 -9.17 21.05 28.00
C LYS A 552 -10.56 20.40 27.82
N ILE A 553 -11.43 20.52 28.83
CA ILE A 553 -12.77 19.91 28.90
C ILE A 553 -13.63 20.09 27.64
N ARG A 554 -13.53 21.24 26.96
CA ARG A 554 -14.29 21.52 25.71
C ARG A 554 -13.99 20.50 24.61
N ARG A 555 -12.71 20.28 24.32
CA ARG A 555 -12.26 19.34 23.28
C ARG A 555 -12.55 17.90 23.68
N LEU A 556 -12.34 17.57 24.95
CA LEU A 556 -12.63 16.24 25.45
C LEU A 556 -14.14 15.91 25.37
N ASN A 557 -15.01 16.89 25.63
CA ASN A 557 -16.45 16.72 25.48
C ASN A 557 -16.86 16.45 24.02
N GLU A 558 -16.30 17.20 23.06
CA GLU A 558 -16.52 16.96 21.63
C GLU A 558 -16.11 15.54 21.23
N MET A 559 -14.94 15.10 21.69
CA MET A 559 -14.43 13.75 21.45
C MET A 559 -15.33 12.67 22.07
N TYR A 560 -15.81 12.89 23.29
CA TYR A 560 -16.73 11.97 23.96
C TYR A 560 -18.04 11.81 23.17
N GLN A 561 -18.64 12.92 22.74
CA GLN A 561 -19.83 12.90 21.89
C GLN A 561 -19.56 12.24 20.53
N ALA A 562 -18.37 12.45 19.96
CA ALA A 562 -17.98 11.83 18.70
C ALA A 562 -17.91 10.30 18.82
N VAL A 563 -17.34 9.75 19.89
CA VAL A 563 -17.29 8.29 20.10
C VAL A 563 -18.67 7.71 20.34
N ILE A 564 -19.53 8.36 21.14
CA ILE A 564 -20.93 7.93 21.32
C ILE A 564 -21.63 7.84 19.95
N LYS A 565 -21.42 8.84 19.09
CA LYS A 565 -21.96 8.81 17.73
C LYS A 565 -21.38 7.66 16.90
N GLN A 566 -20.08 7.36 16.99
CA GLN A 566 -19.48 6.24 16.28
C GLN A 566 -20.00 4.88 16.75
N VAL A 567 -20.17 4.69 18.06
CA VAL A 567 -20.75 3.46 18.61
C VAL A 567 -22.17 3.27 18.08
N THR A 568 -22.98 4.33 18.12
CA THR A 568 -24.35 4.31 17.59
C THR A 568 -24.37 4.03 16.08
N PHE A 569 -23.47 4.66 15.31
CA PHE A 569 -23.32 4.46 13.88
C PHE A 569 -22.96 3.01 13.52
N LEU A 570 -22.04 2.40 14.26
CA LEU A 570 -21.68 1.01 14.06
C LEU A 570 -22.86 0.07 14.41
N ASN A 571 -23.65 0.44 15.43
CA ASN A 571 -24.89 -0.22 15.81
C ASN A 571 -26.09 0.12 14.90
N GLN A 572 -25.91 0.75 13.73
CA GLN A 572 -27.01 1.24 12.88
C GLN A 572 -28.11 0.22 12.55
N TYR A 573 -27.77 -1.07 12.47
CA TYR A 573 -28.73 -2.15 12.22
C TYR A 573 -29.59 -2.53 13.45
N ASN A 574 -29.21 -2.05 14.64
CA ASN A 574 -29.87 -2.28 15.93
C ASN A 574 -30.45 -0.99 16.53
N ARG A 575 -30.49 0.11 15.76
CA ARG A 575 -30.93 1.43 16.23
C ARG A 575 -32.13 1.91 15.42
N LYS A 576 -32.96 2.72 16.06
CA LYS A 576 -34.13 3.32 15.43
C LYS A 576 -33.72 4.58 14.67
N LEU A 577 -34.36 4.80 13.53
CA LEU A 577 -34.33 6.06 12.82
C LEU A 577 -35.44 6.98 13.37
N ASN A 578 -35.13 8.27 13.51
CA ASN A 578 -36.14 9.29 13.81
C ASN A 578 -36.90 9.71 12.53
N THR A 579 -37.81 10.67 12.67
CA THR A 579 -38.61 11.22 11.55
C THR A 579 -37.78 11.94 10.48
N LYS A 580 -36.51 12.25 10.77
CA LYS A 580 -35.55 12.89 9.85
C LYS A 580 -34.52 11.91 9.29
N GLU A 581 -34.76 10.60 9.41
CA GLU A 581 -33.85 9.53 8.97
C GLU A 581 -32.47 9.55 9.65
N GLN A 582 -32.40 10.04 10.90
CA GLN A 582 -31.18 10.01 11.71
C GLN A 582 -31.23 8.89 12.73
N LEU A 583 -30.08 8.23 12.97
CA LEU A 583 -29.93 7.22 14.02
C LEU A 583 -30.00 7.87 15.40
N VAL A 584 -30.79 7.28 16.29
CA VAL A 584 -30.93 7.75 17.68
C VAL A 584 -30.08 6.89 18.61
N ALA A 585 -29.18 7.53 19.35
CA ALA A 585 -28.35 6.85 20.34
C ALA A 585 -29.16 6.35 21.53
N GLU A 586 -28.84 5.15 22.00
CA GLU A 586 -29.40 4.54 23.21
C GLU A 586 -28.41 4.64 24.39
N ILE A 587 -28.87 4.36 25.61
CA ILE A 587 -28.00 4.47 26.80
C ILE A 587 -26.85 3.46 26.73
N GLU A 588 -27.09 2.30 26.13
CA GLU A 588 -26.10 1.26 25.89
C GLU A 588 -24.95 1.75 25.02
N ASP A 589 -25.20 2.67 24.07
CA ASP A 589 -24.13 3.26 23.25
C ASP A 589 -23.24 4.18 24.07
N ILE A 590 -23.83 4.91 25.01
CA ILE A 590 -23.11 5.78 25.94
C ILE A 590 -22.21 4.93 26.83
N GLU A 591 -22.75 3.87 27.42
CA GLU A 591 -21.98 2.94 28.27
C GLU A 591 -20.76 2.36 27.56
N GLN A 592 -20.98 1.82 26.36
CA GLN A 592 -19.91 1.25 25.55
C GLN A 592 -18.87 2.31 25.17
N ALA A 593 -19.31 3.51 24.77
CA ALA A 593 -18.41 4.61 24.45
C ALA A 593 -17.59 5.05 25.67
N THR A 594 -18.20 5.16 26.86
CA THR A 594 -17.52 5.51 28.10
C THR A 594 -16.45 4.47 28.44
N GLU A 595 -16.77 3.19 28.37
CA GLU A 595 -15.83 2.10 28.66
C GLU A 595 -14.64 2.10 27.70
N ILE A 596 -14.89 2.25 26.39
CA ILE A 596 -13.87 2.21 25.35
C ILE A 596 -12.96 3.44 25.41
N LEU A 597 -13.52 4.62 25.67
CA LEU A 597 -12.79 5.88 25.67
C LEU A 597 -12.05 6.16 26.98
N PHE A 598 -12.39 5.46 28.07
CA PHE A 598 -11.93 5.80 29.42
C PHE A 598 -10.42 6.01 29.54
N GLU A 599 -9.59 5.08 29.05
CA GLU A 599 -8.13 5.23 29.12
C GLU A 599 -7.62 6.43 28.32
N SER A 600 -8.25 6.75 27.18
CA SER A 600 -7.89 7.93 26.37
C SER A 600 -8.27 9.25 27.07
N ILE A 601 -9.37 9.26 27.84
CA ILE A 601 -9.73 10.40 28.71
C ILE A 601 -8.65 10.59 29.76
N ILE A 602 -8.26 9.52 30.46
CA ILE A 602 -7.25 9.62 31.52
C ILE A 602 -5.92 10.13 30.97
N LEU A 603 -5.48 9.60 29.82
CA LEU A 603 -4.26 10.05 29.14
C LEU A 603 -4.27 11.53 28.73
N LYS A 604 -5.43 12.17 28.62
CA LYS A 604 -5.56 13.60 28.30
C LYS A 604 -5.70 14.51 29.52
N VAL A 605 -6.18 13.95 30.63
CA VAL A 605 -6.26 14.62 31.92
C VAL A 605 -4.88 14.70 32.55
N ASP A 606 -4.08 13.66 32.33
CA ASP A 606 -2.73 13.53 32.82
C ASP A 606 -1.76 14.46 32.08
N GLU A 607 -0.86 15.10 32.83
CA GLU A 607 0.24 15.88 32.26
C GLU A 607 1.43 15.01 31.84
N LEU A 608 1.55 13.81 32.42
CA LEU A 608 2.57 12.83 32.02
C LEU A 608 2.06 12.00 30.84
N ASP A 609 2.87 11.88 29.78
CA ASP A 609 2.55 10.98 28.67
C ASP A 609 2.48 9.51 29.12
N GLY A 610 1.87 8.64 28.32
CA GLY A 610 1.60 7.27 28.72
C GLY A 610 2.85 6.47 29.10
N SER A 611 3.99 6.72 28.44
CA SER A 611 5.24 6.02 28.72
C SER A 611 5.95 6.58 29.96
N LEU A 612 5.91 7.90 30.13
CA LEU A 612 6.45 8.61 31.28
C LEU A 612 5.67 8.27 32.55
N ARG A 613 4.34 8.22 32.45
CA ARG A 613 3.43 7.80 33.52
C ARG A 613 3.74 6.38 33.98
N GLN A 614 3.88 5.43 33.04
CA GLN A 614 4.26 4.06 33.38
C GLN A 614 5.63 4.00 34.05
N PHE A 615 6.62 4.74 33.54
CA PHE A 615 7.94 4.83 34.18
C PHE A 615 7.84 5.37 35.61
N PHE A 616 7.07 6.44 35.83
CA PHE A 616 6.91 7.06 37.14
C PHE A 616 6.21 6.13 38.14
N GLU A 617 5.19 5.38 37.73
CA GLU A 617 4.56 4.36 38.59
C GLU A 617 5.52 3.22 38.96
N HIS A 618 6.39 2.79 38.03
CA HIS A 618 7.43 1.80 38.34
C HIS A 618 8.51 2.36 39.26
N LEU A 619 8.86 3.64 39.09
CA LEU A 619 9.78 4.34 39.97
C LEU A 619 9.21 4.44 41.39
N LYS A 620 7.94 4.83 41.55
CA LYS A 620 7.25 4.85 42.85
C LYS A 620 7.27 3.47 43.54
N LYS A 621 7.05 2.39 42.78
CA LYS A 621 7.16 1.01 43.30
C LYS A 621 8.56 0.64 43.78
N TYR A 622 9.61 1.15 43.14
CA TYR A 622 11.00 0.90 43.54
C TYR A 622 11.40 1.72 44.77
N VAL A 623 11.09 3.03 44.76
CA VAL A 623 11.52 3.99 45.79
C VAL A 623 10.70 3.84 47.09
N LYS A 624 9.52 3.18 47.04
CA LYS A 624 8.63 2.79 48.17
C LYS A 624 8.09 3.92 49.06
N ASN A 625 8.87 4.96 49.35
CA ASN A 625 8.49 6.13 50.12
C ASN A 625 9.12 7.40 49.53
N GLU A 626 8.59 8.56 49.88
CA GLU A 626 9.09 9.85 49.37
C GLU A 626 10.54 10.10 49.77
N ASN A 627 11.05 9.48 50.85
CA ASN A 627 12.34 9.79 51.47
C ASN A 627 13.55 9.08 50.87
N GLN A 628 13.33 8.00 50.11
CA GLN A 628 14.40 7.23 49.51
C GLN A 628 14.97 7.94 48.28
N ASP A 629 16.29 8.08 48.24
CA ASP A 629 17.01 8.57 47.06
C ASP A 629 17.39 7.41 46.12
N PHE A 630 17.65 7.75 44.87
CA PHE A 630 18.11 6.80 43.87
C PHE A 630 19.09 7.44 42.90
N ILE A 631 19.91 6.61 42.25
CA ILE A 631 20.75 7.03 41.12
C ILE A 631 20.26 6.39 39.82
N LEU A 632 20.49 7.04 38.68
CA LEU A 632 20.03 6.55 37.38
C LEU A 632 20.50 5.12 37.07
N ARG A 633 21.70 4.73 37.55
CA ARG A 633 22.25 3.39 37.30
C ARG A 633 21.39 2.28 37.93
N GLU A 634 20.89 2.50 39.14
CA GLU A 634 20.04 1.55 39.86
C GLU A 634 18.72 1.36 39.14
N ILE A 635 18.05 2.47 38.82
CA ILE A 635 16.77 2.45 38.09
C ILE A 635 16.94 1.79 36.73
N ARG A 636 18.03 2.07 36.02
CA ARG A 636 18.36 1.44 34.74
C ARG A 636 18.45 -0.08 34.84
N GLN A 637 19.13 -0.59 35.87
CA GLN A 637 19.32 -2.03 36.08
C GLN A 637 18.03 -2.70 36.55
N HIS A 638 17.29 -2.07 37.46
CA HIS A 638 16.05 -2.63 37.99
C HIS A 638 14.92 -2.67 36.95
N LEU A 639 14.77 -1.60 36.16
CA LEU A 639 13.72 -1.49 35.15
C LEU A 639 14.14 -2.02 33.77
N ASN A 640 15.42 -2.41 33.60
CA ASN A 640 15.99 -2.92 32.35
C ASN A 640 15.74 -2.02 31.12
N ILE A 641 15.98 -0.72 31.29
CA ILE A 641 15.79 0.32 30.28
C ILE A 641 17.14 0.91 29.84
N SER A 642 17.20 1.50 28.65
CA SER A 642 18.46 2.04 28.13
C SER A 642 18.93 3.28 28.90
N LYS A 643 20.24 3.57 28.90
CA LYS A 643 20.80 4.78 29.54
C LYS A 643 20.13 6.05 29.03
N THR A 644 19.98 6.16 27.71
CA THR A 644 19.38 7.32 27.05
C THR A 644 17.91 7.50 27.43
N GLN A 645 17.15 6.41 27.52
CA GLN A 645 15.73 6.47 27.87
C GLN A 645 15.50 6.86 29.34
N VAL A 646 16.24 6.24 30.28
CA VAL A 646 16.20 6.63 31.71
C VAL A 646 16.53 8.11 31.85
N PHE A 647 17.60 8.55 31.19
CA PHE A 647 18.05 9.93 31.27
C PHE A 647 16.96 10.89 30.78
N ARG A 648 16.32 10.61 29.64
CA ARG A 648 15.19 11.41 29.13
C ARG A 648 14.04 11.47 30.13
N TYR A 649 13.56 10.32 30.62
CA TYR A 649 12.43 10.32 31.56
C TYR A 649 12.73 11.04 32.87
N VAL A 650 13.91 10.83 33.45
CA VAL A 650 14.32 11.53 34.68
C VAL A 650 14.44 13.03 34.43
N GLN A 651 14.99 13.44 33.28
CA GLN A 651 15.09 14.84 32.89
C GLN A 651 13.71 15.49 32.79
N THR A 652 12.79 14.88 32.02
CA THR A 652 11.42 15.38 31.87
C THR A 652 10.68 15.46 33.21
N LEU A 653 10.76 14.41 34.05
CA LEU A 653 10.13 14.46 35.39
C LEU A 653 10.77 15.51 36.31
N THR A 654 12.05 15.83 36.13
CA THR A 654 12.70 16.90 36.89
C THR A 654 12.22 18.27 36.41
N GLU A 655 12.05 18.44 35.09
CA GLU A 655 11.49 19.66 34.47
C GLU A 655 10.03 19.89 34.86
N LEU A 656 9.25 18.82 35.04
CA LEU A 656 7.87 18.84 35.54
C LEU A 656 7.78 18.85 37.09
N GLU A 657 8.90 19.00 37.79
CA GLU A 657 8.97 19.08 39.26
C GLU A 657 8.50 17.81 40.03
N TYR A 658 8.33 16.67 39.34
CA TYR A 658 8.07 15.36 39.94
C TYR A 658 9.31 14.78 40.64
N LEU A 659 10.50 15.11 40.12
CA LEU A 659 11.78 14.71 40.70
C LEU A 659 12.61 15.93 41.08
N LYS A 660 13.43 15.78 42.13
CA LYS A 660 14.43 16.76 42.54
C LYS A 660 15.81 16.13 42.64
N GLN A 661 16.81 16.81 42.10
CA GLN A 661 18.21 16.48 42.32
C GLN A 661 18.61 16.91 43.74
N ILE A 662 19.08 15.97 44.55
CA ILE A 662 19.45 16.21 45.97
C ILE A 662 20.96 16.21 46.21
N GLY A 663 21.76 15.90 45.19
CA GLY A 663 23.23 15.92 45.27
C GLY A 663 23.88 14.87 44.38
N GLY A 664 25.13 14.53 44.69
CA GLY A 664 25.93 13.57 43.93
C GLY A 664 27.11 14.20 43.19
N TYR A 665 28.00 13.35 42.70
CA TYR A 665 29.23 13.76 42.01
C TYR A 665 29.31 13.11 40.64
N ALA A 666 29.91 13.79 39.65
CA ALA A 666 30.00 13.29 38.27
C ALA A 666 30.60 11.87 38.17
N ASN A 667 31.53 11.52 39.07
CA ASN A 667 32.20 10.22 39.14
C ASN A 667 31.42 9.13 39.90
N LYS A 668 30.52 9.49 40.82
CA LYS A 668 29.74 8.56 41.66
C LYS A 668 28.27 8.44 41.23
N GLY A 669 27.79 9.34 40.39
CA GLY A 669 26.40 9.44 39.97
C GLY A 669 25.65 10.55 40.70
N ILE A 670 24.68 11.13 40.01
CA ILE A 670 23.76 12.14 40.54
C ILE A 670 22.62 11.43 41.26
N LYS A 671 22.25 11.91 42.45
CA LYS A 671 21.17 11.41 43.29
C LYS A 671 19.89 12.22 43.09
N TYR A 672 18.79 11.51 42.91
CA TYR A 672 17.45 12.06 42.71
C TYR A 672 16.50 11.54 43.79
N LYS A 673 15.44 12.30 44.05
CA LYS A 673 14.35 11.98 44.98
C LYS A 673 13.02 12.37 44.33
N ILE A 674 11.95 11.66 44.65
CA ILE A 674 10.59 12.05 44.23
C ILE A 674 10.16 13.27 45.08
N SER A 675 9.87 14.39 44.44
CA SER A 675 9.40 15.63 45.09
C SER A 675 7.89 15.74 45.15
N TYR A 676 7.18 15.18 44.17
CA TYR A 676 5.72 15.21 44.11
C TYR A 676 5.16 13.80 43.91
N TRP A 677 4.41 13.31 44.91
CA TRP A 677 3.84 11.96 44.91
C TRP A 677 2.36 12.00 44.53
N ASP A 678 2.09 11.99 43.24
CA ASP A 678 0.72 12.07 42.76
C ASP A 678 -0.08 10.77 42.99
N ASN A 679 -1.42 10.92 43.03
CA ASN A 679 -2.36 9.80 43.17
C ASN A 679 -3.21 9.63 41.91
N TYR A 680 -2.55 9.16 40.85
CA TYR A 680 -3.17 8.85 39.57
C TYR A 680 -4.35 7.86 39.68
N GLN A 681 -4.26 6.87 40.59
CA GLN A 681 -5.35 5.90 40.80
C GLN A 681 -6.62 6.55 41.37
N LYS A 682 -6.47 7.49 42.32
CA LYS A 682 -7.60 8.22 42.88
C LYS A 682 -8.31 9.05 41.80
N ILE A 683 -7.56 9.77 40.96
CA ILE A 683 -8.11 10.55 39.85
C ILE A 683 -8.88 9.65 38.88
N ARG A 684 -8.32 8.48 38.55
CA ARG A 684 -8.97 7.49 37.68
C ARG A 684 -10.30 7.02 38.26
N VAL A 685 -10.35 6.68 39.54
CA VAL A 685 -11.58 6.25 40.22
C VAL A 685 -12.62 7.39 40.25
N GLU A 686 -12.22 8.60 40.64
CA GLU A 686 -13.12 9.78 40.68
C GLU A 686 -13.78 10.04 39.33
N ILE A 687 -13.01 10.02 38.24
CA ILE A 687 -13.54 10.25 36.88
C ILE A 687 -14.48 9.11 36.46
N LYS A 688 -14.11 7.86 36.77
CA LYS A 688 -14.93 6.69 36.41
C LYS A 688 -16.28 6.73 37.12
N ASP A 689 -16.27 6.96 38.43
CA ASP A 689 -17.48 6.99 39.25
C ASP A 689 -18.40 8.14 38.80
N PHE A 690 -17.82 9.31 38.51
CA PHE A 690 -18.58 10.46 38.01
C PHE A 690 -19.33 10.16 36.70
N LEU A 691 -18.69 9.46 35.75
CA LEU A 691 -19.32 9.10 34.48
C LEU A 691 -20.36 7.99 34.66
N MET A 692 -20.06 6.98 35.48
CA MET A 692 -20.97 5.86 35.72
C MET A 692 -22.22 6.27 36.48
N LEU A 693 -22.11 7.18 37.45
CA LEU A 693 -23.25 7.73 38.18
C LEU A 693 -24.24 8.45 37.24
N GLN A 694 -23.73 9.23 36.28
CA GLN A 694 -24.60 9.90 35.30
C GLN A 694 -25.35 8.89 34.43
N ILE A 695 -24.67 7.85 33.96
CA ILE A 695 -25.30 6.78 33.18
C ILE A 695 -26.38 6.06 34.00
N GLN A 696 -26.10 5.74 35.26
CA GLN A 696 -27.10 5.13 36.15
C GLN A 696 -28.33 6.03 36.33
N GLN A 697 -28.14 7.35 36.47
CA GLN A 697 -29.24 8.32 36.55
C GLN A 697 -30.06 8.39 35.25
N LEU A 698 -29.42 8.21 34.08
CA LEU A 698 -30.13 8.13 32.80
C LEU A 698 -30.99 6.86 32.74
N LYS A 699 -30.48 5.72 33.22
CA LYS A 699 -31.21 4.45 33.28
C LYS A 699 -32.43 4.53 34.19
N SER A 700 -32.28 5.08 35.40
CA SER A 700 -33.38 5.16 36.37
C SER A 700 -34.52 6.07 35.91
N LYS A 701 -34.22 7.22 35.30
CA LYS A 701 -35.23 8.16 34.76
C LYS A 701 -36.01 7.59 33.56
N ASN A 702 -35.41 6.67 32.79
CA ASN A 702 -36.10 5.99 31.69
C ASN A 702 -37.02 4.85 32.17
N GLN A 703 -36.83 4.32 33.38
CA GLN A 703 -37.69 3.28 33.95
C GLN A 703 -38.99 3.84 34.56
N THR A 704 -39.07 5.13 34.88
CA THR A 704 -40.24 5.79 35.47
C THR A 704 -41.34 6.21 34.50
N ALA A 705 -41.36 5.72 33.25
CA ALA A 705 -42.44 5.99 32.31
C ALA A 705 -43.24 4.73 31.93
N PRO A 706 -44.30 4.36 32.67
CA PRO A 706 -45.32 3.46 32.15
C PRO A 706 -46.42 4.24 31.42
N SER A 707 -46.69 3.76 30.21
CA SER A 707 -47.92 3.87 29.42
C SER A 707 -49.14 4.50 30.11
N LYS A 708 -49.67 5.58 29.51
CA LYS A 708 -51.09 5.95 29.63
C LYS A 708 -51.96 4.72 29.30
N PRO A 709 -52.89 4.29 30.17
CA PRO A 709 -53.89 3.31 29.77
C PRO A 709 -54.89 3.98 28.82
N LYS A 710 -55.26 3.26 27.78
CA LYS A 710 -56.40 3.59 26.91
C LYS A 710 -57.68 3.67 27.74
N HIS A 711 -58.52 4.64 27.41
CA HIS A 711 -59.91 4.75 27.88
C HIS A 711 -60.61 3.38 27.92
N LYS A 712 -61.02 2.96 29.12
CA LYS A 712 -62.25 2.20 29.32
C LYS A 712 -63.16 3.06 30.19
N LYS A 713 -64.34 3.37 29.66
CA LYS A 713 -65.47 3.91 30.41
C LYS A 713 -65.80 2.92 31.54
N ILE A 714 -65.78 3.38 32.78
CA ILE A 714 -66.61 2.85 33.86
C ILE A 714 -67.08 4.07 34.67
N SER A 715 -68.35 4.40 34.47
CA SER A 715 -69.20 5.12 35.40
C SER A 715 -69.37 4.29 36.68
N GLU A 716 -69.47 4.99 37.82
CA GLU A 716 -69.84 4.58 39.20
C GLU A 716 -68.69 4.92 40.19
N LEU A 717 -68.77 6.04 40.91
CA LEU A 717 -69.55 6.34 42.13
C LEU A 717 -69.13 5.48 43.34
N VAL A 718 -68.64 6.18 44.39
CA VAL A 718 -68.81 5.88 45.83
C VAL A 718 -68.01 4.64 46.30
N GLN A 719 -67.04 4.76 47.22
CA GLN A 719 -67.15 5.26 48.58
C GLN A 719 -65.76 5.50 49.17
#